data_AF-M8APC9-F1
#
_entry.id   AF-M8APC9-F1
#
_cell.length_a   1.000
_cell.length_b   1.000
_cell.length_c   1.000
_cell.angle_alpha   90.00
_cell.angle_beta   90.00
_cell.angle_gamma   90.00
#
_symmetry.space_group_name_H-M   'P 1'
#
loop_
_entity.id
_entity.type
_entity.pdbx_description
1 polymer ?
#
loop_
_entity_poly.entity_id
_entity_poly.type
_entity_poly.pdbx_seq_one_letter_code
_entity_poly.pdbx_strand_id
1 'polypeptide(L)'
;MGTLLRLLNEWEIQLLVLLSFMLQIFLFFTGSLRQRGAKFLSGIIWIAYLVADMVAVYTLGLLSKQAENTTQLTENHPLAFFWAPFLLLHLGGQDTITAFSLEDNSLWLRHLLNLIIQVVLALYVFWKSTAWRNVQILVPGIFMFVAGIIKYGERTMALMYGNLQNISGYNSNEEENRLTHPELEEDASYSSIISFSLDSAPIVRHLFAGFTLFQIPEGFSATTWTSYARSHHVQQAKLAKLVDVELGIMYCDVYTKAAVLRTRSGIILRCTSQVSAFLALVLFFTVGNKQRYNRVDTAITYMLFMGCFFLEVCAIFMMVIVSPWTWAWLKAKKWVRLTRMSWALFSGNTIGWPEEKMLWSNNMGQYNFLIYVGCEEKPSTPSMSERVMTRIRKMTKAVGAGEDKLFWLSKSLDTKYEEVDADITDSFLKEIEVILQSPFGGGPSRLWQHLSVNNMAREFSRDFSAVIINLHISTIIHLSEVSSVDVEIVALVGVCRKLSNYMMYLLATHPVMLQVTATSAKSVLQGFRKKFMMMMMTGSINKPVVLQNLKELISKEDSRLCLPEPCKETLEEMRDMWVRIIIYAAGRSRPETHATQLARGREFLTFIWLLLAHKNLGSSTSFPIELISPPPNFGPYSDVRSYAFDFRQN
;
A
#
# COMPACT_ATOMS: atom_id res chain seq x y z
N MET A 1 -15.91 -18.28 -38.08
CA MET A 1 -15.68 -18.89 -36.75
C MET A 1 -14.75 -20.11 -36.83
N GLY A 2 -15.05 -21.12 -37.67
CA GLY A 2 -14.27 -22.37 -37.74
C GLY A 2 -12.80 -22.23 -38.12
N THR A 3 -12.44 -21.36 -39.07
CA THR A 3 -11.05 -21.12 -39.48
C THR A 3 -10.21 -20.45 -38.39
N LEU A 4 -10.82 -19.54 -37.63
CA LEU A 4 -10.17 -18.82 -36.53
C LEU A 4 -9.96 -19.74 -35.31
N LEU A 5 -10.93 -20.61 -35.02
CA LEU A 5 -10.80 -21.68 -34.02
C LEU A 5 -9.72 -22.70 -34.39
N ARG A 6 -9.59 -23.03 -35.68
CA ARG A 6 -8.55 -23.96 -36.16
C ARG A 6 -7.16 -23.35 -36.05
N LEU A 7 -7.00 -22.09 -36.44
CA LEU A 7 -5.75 -21.34 -36.25
C LEU A 7 -5.40 -21.14 -34.77
N LEU A 8 -6.40 -20.86 -33.91
CA LEU A 8 -6.17 -20.77 -32.46
C LEU A 8 -5.71 -22.09 -31.86
N ASN A 9 -6.24 -23.22 -32.33
CA ASN A 9 -5.86 -24.55 -31.87
C ASN A 9 -4.45 -24.94 -32.35
N GLU A 10 -4.06 -24.55 -33.56
CA GLU A 10 -2.72 -24.79 -34.11
C GLU A 10 -1.64 -23.93 -33.40
N TRP A 11 -1.96 -22.68 -33.07
CA TRP A 11 -1.03 -21.73 -32.45
C TRP A 11 -1.16 -21.60 -30.93
N GLU A 12 -1.94 -22.49 -30.29
CA GLU A 12 -2.37 -22.33 -28.90
C GLU A 12 -1.19 -22.14 -27.94
N ILE A 13 -0.18 -23.01 -28.00
CA ILE A 13 0.98 -22.96 -27.10
C ILE A 13 1.82 -21.71 -27.33
N GLN A 14 2.09 -21.36 -28.59
CA GLN A 14 2.91 -20.18 -28.91
C GLN A 14 2.24 -18.90 -28.39
N LEU A 15 0.93 -18.78 -28.58
CA LEU A 15 0.15 -17.64 -28.10
C LEU A 15 0.14 -17.57 -26.57
N LEU A 16 0.01 -18.71 -25.88
CA LEU A 16 0.00 -18.75 -24.41
C LEU A 16 1.37 -18.44 -23.80
N VAL A 17 2.46 -18.92 -24.38
CA VAL A 17 3.83 -18.61 -23.93
C VAL A 17 4.12 -17.11 -24.11
N LEU A 18 3.74 -16.54 -25.25
CA LEU A 18 3.87 -15.10 -25.50
C LEU A 18 2.97 -14.28 -24.56
N LEU A 19 1.73 -14.73 -24.32
CA LEU A 19 0.84 -14.07 -23.36
C LEU A 19 1.42 -14.08 -21.94
N SER A 20 1.96 -15.21 -21.51
CA SER A 20 2.65 -15.33 -20.22
C SER A 20 3.79 -14.32 -20.12
N PHE A 21 4.65 -14.25 -21.15
CA PHE A 21 5.76 -13.29 -21.22
C PHE A 21 5.30 -11.81 -21.25
N MET A 22 4.22 -11.50 -21.97
CA MET A 22 3.68 -10.14 -22.01
C MET A 22 3.11 -9.69 -20.65
N LEU A 23 2.43 -10.59 -19.94
CA LEU A 23 1.96 -10.34 -18.58
C LEU A 23 3.11 -10.08 -17.62
N GLN A 24 4.24 -10.80 -17.79
CA GLN A 24 5.46 -10.56 -17.03
C GLN A 24 6.03 -9.15 -17.24
N ILE A 25 6.20 -8.74 -18.50
CA ILE A 25 6.67 -7.39 -18.82
C ILE A 25 5.72 -6.34 -18.22
N PHE A 26 4.41 -6.54 -18.41
CA PHE A 26 3.40 -5.64 -17.88
C PHE A 26 3.50 -5.49 -16.35
N LEU A 27 3.58 -6.61 -15.62
CA LEU A 27 3.69 -6.62 -14.15
C LEU A 27 5.00 -5.99 -13.67
N PHE A 28 6.10 -6.17 -14.40
CA PHE A 28 7.37 -5.56 -14.05
C PHE A 28 7.27 -4.03 -14.03
N PHE A 29 6.76 -3.42 -15.12
CA PHE A 29 6.66 -1.97 -15.23
C PHE A 29 5.52 -1.35 -14.42
N THR A 30 4.41 -2.05 -14.24
CA THR A 30 3.23 -1.51 -13.55
C THR A 30 3.21 -1.83 -12.05
N GLY A 31 3.95 -2.84 -11.57
CA GLY A 31 3.94 -3.25 -10.17
C GLY A 31 4.29 -2.14 -9.18
N SER A 32 5.26 -1.28 -9.51
CA SER A 32 5.64 -0.12 -8.68
C SER A 32 4.60 1.00 -8.70
N LEU A 33 3.83 1.15 -9.79
CA LEU A 33 2.79 2.17 -9.92
C LEU A 33 1.61 1.95 -8.98
N ARG A 34 1.46 0.74 -8.41
CA ARG A 34 0.43 0.42 -7.41
C ARG A 34 0.52 1.30 -6.16
N GLN A 35 1.74 1.73 -5.79
CA GLN A 35 1.98 2.65 -4.67
C GLN A 35 1.36 4.04 -4.88
N ARG A 36 0.96 4.41 -6.10
CA ARG A 36 0.45 5.75 -6.43
C ARG A 36 -1.08 5.89 -6.27
N GLY A 37 -1.78 4.87 -5.78
CA GLY A 37 -3.18 4.99 -5.33
C GLY A 37 -4.26 4.96 -6.44
N ALA A 38 -3.90 4.75 -7.70
CA ALA A 38 -4.88 4.67 -8.78
C ALA A 38 -5.68 3.35 -8.72
N LYS A 39 -6.88 3.37 -8.13
CA LYS A 39 -7.72 2.17 -7.91
C LYS A 39 -8.00 1.37 -9.18
N PHE A 40 -8.26 2.04 -10.31
CA PHE A 40 -8.50 1.38 -11.59
C PHE A 40 -7.26 0.63 -12.09
N LEU A 41 -6.10 1.28 -12.04
CA LEU A 41 -4.82 0.67 -12.41
C LEU A 41 -4.50 -0.52 -11.48
N SER A 42 -4.73 -0.37 -10.17
CA SER A 42 -4.57 -1.45 -9.19
C SER A 42 -5.44 -2.67 -9.52
N GLY A 43 -6.68 -2.46 -9.98
CA GLY A 43 -7.55 -3.53 -10.45
C GLY A 43 -7.03 -4.26 -11.69
N ILE A 44 -6.46 -3.54 -12.66
CA ILE A 44 -5.83 -4.15 -13.84
C ILE A 44 -4.58 -4.96 -13.43
N ILE A 45 -3.74 -4.38 -12.58
CA ILE A 45 -2.54 -5.06 -12.04
C ILE A 45 -2.94 -6.35 -11.30
N TRP A 46 -4.01 -6.30 -10.51
CA TRP A 46 -4.54 -7.46 -9.80
C TRP A 46 -4.96 -8.59 -10.76
N ILE A 47 -5.71 -8.26 -11.82
CA ILE A 47 -6.11 -9.24 -12.84
C ILE A 47 -4.87 -9.82 -13.52
N ALA A 48 -3.93 -8.98 -13.95
CA ALA A 48 -2.71 -9.43 -14.60
C ALA A 48 -1.88 -10.36 -13.69
N TYR A 49 -1.79 -10.03 -12.39
CA TYR A 49 -1.10 -10.84 -11.38
C TYR A 49 -1.71 -12.25 -11.26
N LEU A 50 -3.04 -12.34 -11.17
CA LEU A 50 -3.74 -13.63 -11.10
C LEU A 50 -3.64 -14.43 -12.40
N VAL A 51 -3.79 -13.77 -13.54
CA VAL A 51 -3.78 -14.42 -14.86
C VAL A 51 -2.38 -14.93 -15.21
N ALA A 52 -1.31 -14.22 -14.81
CA ALA A 52 0.07 -14.60 -15.13
C ALA A 52 0.43 -16.02 -14.65
N ASP A 53 0.13 -16.33 -13.39
CA ASP A 53 0.40 -17.66 -12.81
C ASP A 53 -0.48 -18.73 -13.47
N MET A 54 -1.77 -18.43 -13.69
CA MET A 54 -2.73 -19.36 -14.29
C MET A 54 -2.35 -19.74 -15.72
N VAL A 55 -1.96 -18.76 -16.55
CA VAL A 55 -1.55 -19.00 -17.95
C VAL A 55 -0.30 -19.90 -17.98
N ALA A 56 0.69 -19.65 -17.12
CA ALA A 56 1.91 -20.45 -17.10
C ALA A 56 1.64 -21.91 -16.70
N VAL A 57 0.84 -22.15 -15.65
CA VAL A 57 0.45 -23.50 -15.22
C VAL A 57 -0.41 -24.21 -16.27
N TYR A 58 -1.39 -23.52 -16.85
CA TYR A 58 -2.23 -24.07 -17.91
C TYR A 58 -1.39 -24.51 -19.12
N THR A 59 -0.43 -23.68 -19.52
CA THR A 59 0.48 -24.00 -20.63
C THR A 59 1.35 -25.21 -20.32
N LEU A 60 1.89 -25.33 -19.10
CA LEU A 60 2.62 -26.54 -18.67
C LEU A 60 1.73 -27.79 -18.69
N GLY A 61 0.48 -27.69 -18.26
CA GLY A 61 -0.50 -28.78 -18.32
C GLY A 61 -0.80 -29.21 -19.76
N LEU A 62 -0.97 -28.26 -20.67
CA LEU A 62 -1.20 -28.52 -22.09
C LEU A 62 0.01 -29.22 -22.73
N LEU A 63 1.23 -28.76 -22.42
CA LEU A 63 2.47 -29.41 -22.86
C LEU A 63 2.59 -30.84 -22.32
N SER A 64 2.16 -31.10 -21.08
CA SER A 64 2.14 -32.44 -20.49
C SER A 64 1.19 -33.39 -21.23
N LYS A 65 -0.05 -32.95 -21.48
CA LYS A 65 -1.04 -33.73 -22.25
C LYS A 65 -0.54 -34.05 -23.65
N GLN A 66 0.12 -33.08 -24.30
CA GLN A 66 0.67 -33.29 -25.63
C GLN A 66 1.91 -34.19 -25.65
N ALA A 67 2.67 -34.27 -24.54
CA ALA A 67 3.78 -35.20 -24.40
C ALA A 67 3.34 -36.69 -24.39
N GLU A 68 2.06 -36.98 -24.08
CA GLU A 68 1.48 -38.33 -24.16
C GLU A 68 1.12 -38.77 -25.58
N ASN A 69 0.86 -37.84 -26.50
CA ASN A 69 0.44 -38.13 -27.89
C ASN A 69 1.63 -38.08 -28.87
N THR A 70 2.64 -38.91 -28.59
CA THR A 70 4.08 -38.76 -28.96
C THR A 70 4.46 -38.88 -30.46
N THR A 71 3.55 -38.71 -31.43
CA THR A 71 3.87 -38.95 -32.86
C THR A 71 3.68 -37.77 -33.82
N GLN A 72 2.74 -36.84 -33.61
CA GLN A 72 2.46 -35.76 -34.60
C GLN A 72 2.99 -34.37 -34.21
N LEU A 73 3.01 -34.02 -32.92
CA LEU A 73 3.42 -32.68 -32.46
C LEU A 73 4.94 -32.50 -32.39
N THR A 74 5.67 -33.59 -32.15
CA THR A 74 7.14 -33.60 -32.05
C THR A 74 7.83 -33.43 -33.41
N GLU A 75 7.13 -33.71 -34.51
CA GLU A 75 7.63 -33.46 -35.87
C GLU A 75 7.45 -31.99 -36.29
N ASN A 76 6.40 -31.31 -35.82
CA ASN A 76 6.08 -29.93 -36.22
C ASN A 76 6.65 -28.84 -35.29
N HIS A 77 6.74 -29.09 -33.96
CA HIS A 77 7.14 -28.07 -32.96
C HIS A 77 8.06 -28.62 -31.84
N PRO A 78 9.27 -29.11 -32.16
CA PRO A 78 10.20 -29.67 -31.16
C PRO A 78 10.68 -28.66 -30.10
N LEU A 79 10.60 -27.36 -30.38
CA LEU A 79 10.98 -26.27 -29.46
C LEU A 79 9.91 -25.97 -28.41
N ALA A 80 8.66 -26.43 -28.58
CA ALA A 80 7.59 -26.12 -27.63
C ALA A 80 7.89 -26.65 -26.22
N PHE A 81 8.54 -27.81 -26.12
CA PHE A 81 8.95 -28.42 -24.85
C PHE A 81 10.15 -27.71 -24.20
N PHE A 82 10.94 -26.99 -24.99
CA PHE A 82 12.01 -26.13 -24.48
C PHE A 82 11.47 -24.90 -23.74
N TRP A 83 10.18 -24.54 -23.94
CA TRP A 83 9.54 -23.44 -23.23
C TRP A 83 9.10 -23.81 -21.80
N ALA A 84 9.06 -25.08 -21.43
CA ALA A 84 8.73 -25.50 -20.06
C ALA A 84 9.64 -24.83 -18.97
N PRO A 85 10.98 -24.82 -19.11
CA PRO A 85 11.83 -24.07 -18.19
C PRO A 85 11.58 -22.55 -18.19
N PHE A 86 11.20 -21.94 -19.32
CA PHE A 86 10.82 -20.52 -19.37
C PHE A 86 9.50 -20.26 -18.63
N LEU A 87 8.52 -21.15 -18.73
CA LEU A 87 7.27 -21.05 -17.96
C LEU A 87 7.54 -21.19 -16.47
N LEU A 88 8.48 -22.05 -16.06
CA LEU A 88 8.93 -22.14 -14.66
C LEU A 88 9.59 -20.85 -14.19
N LEU A 89 10.46 -20.26 -15.02
CA LEU A 89 11.03 -18.93 -14.78
C LEU A 89 9.93 -17.87 -14.66
N HIS A 90 8.86 -17.97 -15.47
CA HIS A 90 7.75 -17.03 -15.42
C HIS A 90 6.97 -17.13 -14.10
N LEU A 91 6.77 -18.35 -13.61
CA LEU A 91 6.11 -18.61 -12.32
C LEU A 91 6.91 -18.07 -11.13
N GLY A 92 8.22 -17.84 -11.31
CA GLY A 92 9.04 -17.11 -10.34
C GLY A 92 8.68 -15.63 -10.16
N GLY A 93 7.70 -15.10 -10.91
CA GLY A 93 7.15 -13.77 -10.71
C GLY A 93 8.12 -12.63 -11.00
N GLN A 94 7.61 -11.40 -10.93
CA GLN A 94 8.41 -10.18 -11.16
C GLN A 94 8.93 -9.60 -9.85
N ASP A 95 10.08 -8.94 -9.93
CA ASP A 95 10.77 -8.47 -8.73
C ASP A 95 10.08 -7.25 -8.09
N THR A 96 9.32 -6.49 -8.88
CA THR A 96 8.52 -5.32 -8.45
C THR A 96 7.22 -5.68 -7.74
N ILE A 97 6.72 -6.91 -7.91
CA ILE A 97 5.49 -7.39 -7.27
C ILE A 97 5.59 -8.89 -6.95
N THR A 98 5.88 -9.19 -5.69
CA THR A 98 5.93 -10.57 -5.18
C THR A 98 4.59 -10.97 -4.59
N ALA A 99 4.02 -10.09 -3.76
CA ALA A 99 2.73 -10.27 -3.10
C ALA A 99 1.74 -9.19 -3.53
N PHE A 100 0.50 -9.60 -3.79
CA PHE A 100 -0.56 -8.61 -4.02
C PHE A 100 -1.14 -8.12 -2.69
N SER A 101 -1.23 -9.01 -1.71
CA SER A 101 -1.82 -8.81 -0.39
C SER A 101 -0.93 -9.39 0.71
N LEU A 102 -1.13 -8.99 1.97
CA LEU A 102 -0.37 -9.58 3.09
C LEU A 102 -0.70 -11.07 3.28
N GLU A 103 -1.91 -11.46 2.93
CA GLU A 103 -2.37 -12.83 2.98
C GLU A 103 -1.51 -13.74 2.08
N ASP A 104 -1.07 -13.24 0.92
CA ASP A 104 -0.17 -13.99 0.03
C ASP A 104 1.17 -14.31 0.72
N ASN A 105 1.69 -13.38 1.55
CA ASN A 105 2.92 -13.60 2.34
C ASN A 105 2.71 -14.66 3.42
N SER A 106 1.57 -14.61 4.12
CA SER A 106 1.26 -15.61 5.17
C SER A 106 1.13 -17.03 4.61
N LEU A 107 0.75 -17.16 3.34
CA LEU A 107 0.58 -18.44 2.64
C LEU A 107 1.84 -18.92 1.90
N TRP A 108 3.02 -18.40 2.24
CA TRP A 108 4.29 -18.75 1.57
C TRP A 108 4.56 -20.26 1.51
N LEU A 109 4.14 -21.05 2.52
CA LEU A 109 4.31 -22.50 2.52
C LEU A 109 3.47 -23.19 1.42
N ARG A 110 2.29 -22.64 1.10
CA ARG A 110 1.48 -23.09 -0.04
C ARG A 110 2.20 -22.79 -1.36
N HIS A 111 2.84 -21.64 -1.46
CA HIS A 111 3.65 -21.29 -2.64
C HIS A 111 4.87 -22.20 -2.79
N LEU A 112 5.50 -22.62 -1.68
CA LEU A 112 6.58 -23.62 -1.68
C LEU A 112 6.09 -24.99 -2.17
N LEU A 113 4.91 -25.44 -1.72
CA LEU A 113 4.32 -26.69 -2.22
C LEU A 113 4.02 -26.60 -3.73
N ASN A 114 3.44 -25.48 -4.17
CA ASN A 114 3.17 -25.23 -5.59
C ASN A 114 4.46 -25.23 -6.42
N LEU A 115 5.55 -24.63 -5.91
CA LEU A 115 6.87 -24.68 -6.53
C LEU A 115 7.30 -26.13 -6.78
N ILE A 116 7.26 -26.98 -5.74
CA ILE A 116 7.70 -28.38 -5.84
C ILE A 116 6.89 -29.12 -6.93
N ILE A 117 5.57 -28.98 -6.92
CA ILE A 117 4.68 -29.63 -7.90
C ILE A 117 4.97 -29.12 -9.32
N GLN A 118 5.13 -27.81 -9.49
CA GLN A 118 5.35 -27.20 -10.81
C GLN A 118 6.75 -27.51 -11.36
N VAL A 119 7.77 -27.57 -10.51
CA VAL A 119 9.10 -28.05 -10.90
C VAL A 119 9.02 -29.48 -11.38
N VAL A 120 8.37 -30.38 -10.63
CA VAL A 120 8.20 -31.79 -11.02
C VAL A 120 7.45 -31.92 -12.36
N LEU A 121 6.36 -31.17 -12.55
CA LEU A 121 5.60 -31.16 -13.79
C LEU A 121 6.44 -30.66 -14.98
N ALA A 122 7.15 -29.55 -14.82
CA ALA A 122 7.99 -29.01 -15.88
C ALA A 122 9.15 -29.97 -16.23
N LEU A 123 9.75 -30.61 -15.22
CA LEU A 123 10.83 -31.59 -15.39
C LEU A 123 10.31 -32.84 -16.11
N TYR A 124 9.10 -33.32 -15.80
CA TYR A 124 8.44 -34.40 -16.52
C TYR A 124 8.24 -34.06 -18.00
N VAL A 125 7.64 -32.89 -18.29
CA VAL A 125 7.40 -32.42 -19.66
C VAL A 125 8.71 -32.34 -20.45
N PHE A 126 9.74 -31.77 -19.84
CA PHE A 126 11.04 -31.59 -20.49
C PHE A 126 11.77 -32.92 -20.71
N TRP A 127 11.82 -33.78 -19.70
CA TRP A 127 12.47 -35.09 -19.75
C TRP A 127 11.83 -35.98 -20.80
N LYS A 128 10.50 -36.12 -20.75
CA LYS A 128 9.75 -37.01 -21.66
C LYS A 128 9.90 -36.60 -23.13
N SER A 129 9.94 -35.30 -23.41
CA SER A 129 10.07 -34.82 -24.80
C SER A 129 11.50 -34.77 -25.34
N THR A 130 12.49 -34.51 -24.48
CA THR A 130 13.83 -34.08 -24.95
C THR A 130 14.92 -35.13 -24.70
N ALA A 131 14.79 -35.95 -23.65
CA ALA A 131 15.89 -36.79 -23.13
C ALA A 131 16.37 -37.89 -24.11
N TRP A 132 15.59 -38.22 -25.15
CA TRP A 132 15.88 -39.36 -26.02
C TRP A 132 16.28 -38.98 -27.46
N ARG A 133 16.28 -37.68 -27.84
CA ARG A 133 16.42 -37.29 -29.26
C ARG A 133 17.49 -36.24 -29.59
N ASN A 134 17.73 -35.21 -28.76
CA ASN A 134 18.67 -34.12 -29.11
C ASN A 134 19.42 -33.53 -27.90
N VAL A 135 20.66 -33.97 -27.67
CA VAL A 135 21.56 -33.44 -26.62
C VAL A 135 21.78 -31.92 -26.76
N GLN A 136 21.74 -31.40 -27.98
CA GLN A 136 21.94 -29.98 -28.29
C GLN A 136 20.88 -29.05 -27.66
N ILE A 137 19.64 -29.52 -27.41
CA ILE A 137 18.58 -28.75 -26.72
C ILE A 137 18.55 -29.08 -25.22
N LEU A 138 18.94 -30.31 -24.87
CA LEU A 138 18.94 -30.79 -23.49
C LEU A 138 19.83 -29.93 -22.60
N VAL A 139 21.08 -29.65 -23.02
CA VAL A 139 22.04 -28.90 -22.20
C VAL A 139 21.59 -27.45 -21.96
N PRO A 140 21.20 -26.65 -22.98
CA PRO A 140 20.61 -25.33 -22.74
C PRO A 140 19.39 -25.37 -21.82
N GLY A 141 18.56 -26.41 -21.93
CA GLY A 141 17.33 -26.53 -21.14
C GLY A 141 17.62 -26.79 -19.66
N ILE A 142 18.63 -27.59 -19.33
CA ILE A 142 19.07 -27.82 -17.94
C ILE A 142 19.50 -26.50 -17.30
N PHE A 143 20.31 -25.69 -17.98
CA PHE A 143 20.71 -24.38 -17.49
C PHE A 143 19.50 -23.44 -17.30
N MET A 144 18.52 -23.46 -18.20
CA MET A 144 17.29 -22.70 -18.00
C MET A 144 16.43 -23.22 -16.84
N PHE A 145 16.41 -24.53 -16.59
CA PHE A 145 15.75 -25.11 -15.42
C PHE A 145 16.36 -24.62 -14.11
N VAL A 146 17.70 -24.62 -14.02
CA VAL A 146 18.41 -24.08 -12.86
C VAL A 146 18.03 -22.62 -12.63
N ALA A 147 18.03 -21.79 -13.67
CA ALA A 147 17.62 -20.38 -13.56
C ALA A 147 16.15 -20.24 -13.12
N GLY A 148 15.24 -21.06 -13.68
CA GLY A 148 13.82 -21.07 -13.33
C GLY A 148 13.55 -21.48 -11.88
N ILE A 149 14.19 -22.55 -11.40
CA ILE A 149 14.08 -23.02 -10.01
C ILE A 149 14.58 -21.93 -9.06
N ILE A 150 15.73 -21.31 -9.35
CA ILE A 150 16.28 -20.25 -8.52
C ILE A 150 15.30 -19.07 -8.44
N LYS A 151 14.80 -18.57 -9.58
CA LYS A 151 13.91 -17.39 -9.60
C LYS A 151 12.60 -17.63 -8.87
N TYR A 152 12.07 -18.84 -8.91
CA TYR A 152 10.89 -19.21 -8.14
C TYR A 152 11.22 -19.39 -6.65
N GLY A 153 12.36 -20.00 -6.33
CA GLY A 153 12.90 -20.00 -4.96
C GLY A 153 12.99 -18.60 -4.37
N GLU A 154 13.51 -17.62 -5.13
CA GLU A 154 13.56 -16.20 -4.74
C GLU A 154 12.17 -15.63 -4.42
N ARG A 155 11.14 -15.93 -5.23
CA ARG A 155 9.75 -15.53 -4.93
C ARG A 155 9.28 -16.10 -3.60
N THR A 156 9.54 -17.38 -3.36
CA THR A 156 9.12 -18.07 -2.12
C THR A 156 9.82 -17.49 -0.89
N MET A 157 11.13 -17.24 -0.99
CA MET A 157 11.91 -16.57 0.05
C MET A 157 11.44 -15.13 0.29
N ALA A 158 11.06 -14.41 -0.77
CA ALA A 158 10.52 -13.05 -0.64
C ALA A 158 9.17 -13.03 0.07
N LEU A 159 8.26 -13.98 -0.23
CA LEU A 159 7.00 -14.14 0.52
C LEU A 159 7.25 -14.49 1.99
N MET A 160 8.23 -15.35 2.27
CA MET A 160 8.63 -15.72 3.63
C MET A 160 9.20 -14.52 4.40
N TYR A 161 10.07 -13.72 3.78
CA TYR A 161 10.57 -12.47 4.38
C TYR A 161 9.52 -11.36 4.43
N GLY A 162 8.50 -11.38 3.56
CA GLY A 162 7.38 -10.45 3.63
C GLY A 162 6.37 -10.80 4.73
N ASN A 163 6.45 -11.99 5.31
CA ASN A 163 5.54 -12.43 6.37
C ASN A 163 5.92 -11.78 7.73
N LEU A 164 5.10 -10.83 8.17
CA LEU A 164 5.28 -10.13 9.44
C LEU A 164 5.13 -11.05 10.67
N GLN A 165 4.42 -12.18 10.54
CA GLN A 165 4.22 -13.12 11.66
C GLN A 165 5.48 -13.94 11.98
N ASN A 166 6.35 -14.18 11.00
CA ASN A 166 7.58 -14.96 11.19
C ASN A 166 8.59 -14.26 12.14
N ILE A 167 8.38 -12.97 12.43
CA ILE A 167 9.24 -12.17 13.30
C ILE A 167 9.14 -12.62 14.77
N SER A 168 8.01 -13.21 15.19
CA SER A 168 7.83 -13.64 16.58
C SER A 168 8.73 -14.83 16.99
N GLY A 169 9.45 -15.44 16.03
CA GLY A 169 10.27 -16.64 16.26
C GLY A 169 11.77 -16.47 15.97
N TYR A 170 12.25 -15.29 15.60
CA TYR A 170 13.66 -15.08 15.23
C TYR A 170 14.47 -14.54 16.41
N ASN A 171 15.47 -15.32 16.86
CA ASN A 171 16.40 -14.91 17.91
C ASN A 171 17.25 -13.71 17.45
N SER A 172 17.29 -12.69 18.28
CA SER A 172 17.91 -11.36 18.16
C SER A 172 19.43 -11.31 17.89
N ASN A 173 20.12 -12.45 17.81
CA ASN A 173 21.57 -12.51 17.96
C ASN A 173 22.36 -12.28 16.65
N GLU A 174 21.73 -12.32 15.47
CA GLU A 174 22.42 -12.12 14.17
C GLU A 174 22.42 -10.65 13.69
N GLU A 175 21.48 -9.81 14.13
CA GLU A 175 21.40 -8.37 13.76
C GLU A 175 22.16 -7.45 14.72
N GLU A 176 22.45 -7.92 15.93
CA GLU A 176 23.15 -7.20 17.01
C GLU A 176 24.57 -6.73 16.62
N ASN A 177 25.22 -7.38 15.64
CA ASN A 177 26.61 -7.10 15.26
C ASN A 177 26.81 -6.10 14.11
N ARG A 178 25.76 -5.44 13.59
CA ARG A 178 25.87 -4.57 12.39
C ARG A 178 25.72 -3.07 12.61
N LEU A 179 25.36 -2.61 13.80
CA LEU A 179 25.04 -1.20 14.05
C LEU A 179 26.15 -0.53 14.87
N THR A 180 27.17 -0.02 14.19
CA THR A 180 28.09 0.95 14.78
C THR A 180 27.58 2.34 14.45
N HIS A 181 27.08 3.04 15.47
CA HIS A 181 26.40 4.34 15.35
C HIS A 181 27.37 5.47 15.00
N PRO A 182 27.20 6.19 13.89
CA PRO A 182 27.71 7.55 13.78
C PRO A 182 26.77 8.48 14.56
N GLU A 183 27.31 9.20 15.54
CA GLU A 183 26.63 10.35 16.13
C GLU A 183 26.19 11.30 15.00
N LEU A 184 24.91 11.67 15.01
CA LEU A 184 24.32 12.54 13.99
C LEU A 184 24.85 13.97 14.18
N GLU A 185 25.55 14.50 13.16
CA GLU A 185 25.89 15.92 13.06
C GLU A 185 24.60 16.77 13.03
N GLU A 186 24.62 17.92 13.70
CA GLU A 186 23.46 18.82 13.93
C GLU A 186 22.79 19.33 12.64
N ASP A 187 23.48 19.26 11.49
CA ASP A 187 22.92 19.58 10.19
C ASP A 187 22.26 18.34 9.56
N ALA A 188 20.96 18.11 9.85
CA ALA A 188 20.20 16.98 9.30
C ALA A 188 20.05 17.08 7.75
N SER A 189 21.09 16.64 7.01
CA SER A 189 21.12 16.45 5.56
C SER A 189 20.26 15.25 5.16
N TYR A 190 19.73 15.18 3.94
CA TYR A 190 18.98 14.01 3.46
C TYR A 190 19.72 12.67 3.66
N SER A 191 21.05 12.67 3.52
CA SER A 191 21.91 11.50 3.80
C SER A 191 21.76 10.99 5.24
N SER A 192 21.58 11.91 6.21
CA SER A 192 21.34 11.56 7.61
C SER A 192 19.96 10.92 7.80
N ILE A 193 18.92 11.46 7.14
CA ILE A 193 17.55 10.91 7.16
C ILE A 193 17.55 9.48 6.63
N ILE A 194 18.22 9.24 5.50
CA ILE A 194 18.32 7.89 4.93
C ILE A 194 19.10 6.95 5.85
N SER A 195 20.22 7.39 6.41
CA SER A 195 21.01 6.54 7.33
C SER A 195 20.16 6.13 8.53
N PHE A 196 19.47 7.10 9.15
CA PHE A 196 18.55 6.84 10.26
C PHE A 196 17.40 5.92 9.87
N SER A 197 16.77 6.12 8.71
CA SER A 197 15.66 5.28 8.22
C SER A 197 16.06 3.82 8.04
N LEU A 198 17.32 3.58 7.67
CA LEU A 198 17.86 2.23 7.50
C LEU A 198 18.13 1.57 8.87
N ASP A 199 18.66 2.35 9.82
CA ASP A 199 18.90 1.89 11.19
C ASP A 199 17.58 1.63 11.95
N SER A 200 16.53 2.42 11.69
CA SER A 200 15.20 2.26 12.30
C SER A 200 14.32 1.20 11.61
N ALA A 201 14.67 0.75 10.40
CA ALA A 201 13.84 -0.17 9.61
C ALA A 201 13.41 -1.44 10.35
N PRO A 202 14.26 -2.11 11.16
CA PRO A 202 13.83 -3.27 11.96
C PRO A 202 12.76 -2.90 13.00
N ILE A 203 12.89 -1.75 13.67
CA ILE A 203 11.91 -1.25 14.66
C ILE A 203 10.57 -1.02 13.97
N VAL A 204 10.58 -0.32 12.84
CA VAL A 204 9.37 -0.07 12.03
C VAL A 204 8.72 -1.39 11.64
N ARG A 205 9.53 -2.38 11.23
CA ARG A 205 9.05 -3.71 10.87
C ARG A 205 8.38 -4.44 12.05
N HIS A 206 8.93 -4.34 13.26
CA HIS A 206 8.31 -4.86 14.48
C HIS A 206 6.97 -4.16 14.79
N LEU A 207 6.90 -2.83 14.65
CA LEU A 207 5.65 -2.08 14.84
C LEU A 207 4.56 -2.56 13.88
N PHE A 208 4.89 -2.76 12.60
CA PHE A 208 3.95 -3.31 11.61
C PHE A 208 3.52 -4.76 11.90
N ALA A 209 4.35 -5.52 12.61
CA ALA A 209 4.03 -6.88 13.06
C ALA A 209 3.18 -6.92 14.34
N GLY A 210 2.79 -5.76 14.89
CA GLY A 210 1.94 -5.67 16.07
C GLY A 210 2.68 -5.56 17.39
N PHE A 211 4.02 -5.55 17.37
CA PHE A 211 4.81 -5.36 18.58
C PHE A 211 4.69 -3.91 19.07
N THR A 212 4.63 -3.74 20.37
CA THR A 212 4.82 -2.43 21.00
C THR A 212 6.31 -2.15 21.17
N LEU A 213 6.69 -0.87 21.28
CA LEU A 213 8.09 -0.46 21.44
C LEU A 213 8.80 -1.15 22.63
N PHE A 214 8.05 -1.46 23.69
CA PHE A 214 8.56 -2.15 24.89
C PHE A 214 8.70 -3.68 24.72
N GLN A 215 8.07 -4.28 23.71
CA GLN A 215 8.23 -5.70 23.38
C GLN A 215 9.40 -5.94 22.42
N ILE A 216 9.98 -4.87 21.86
CA ILE A 216 11.12 -4.96 20.96
C ILE A 216 12.39 -5.22 21.80
N PRO A 217 13.26 -6.18 21.41
CA PRO A 217 14.47 -6.50 22.15
C PRO A 217 15.36 -5.27 22.43
N GLU A 218 15.96 -5.19 23.62
CA GLU A 218 16.74 -4.04 24.10
C GLU A 218 17.93 -3.65 23.20
N GLY A 219 18.41 -4.55 22.34
CA GLY A 219 19.46 -4.27 21.36
C GLY A 219 19.06 -3.23 20.29
N PHE A 220 17.76 -3.00 20.09
CA PHE A 220 17.27 -1.87 19.30
C PHE A 220 17.15 -0.66 20.20
N SER A 221 18.22 0.12 20.33
CA SER A 221 18.28 1.20 21.30
C SER A 221 17.10 2.18 21.15
N ALA A 222 16.24 2.23 22.17
CA ALA A 222 15.16 3.21 22.28
C ALA A 222 15.68 4.66 22.24
N THR A 223 16.96 4.87 22.56
CA THR A 223 17.61 6.18 22.44
C THR A 223 17.79 6.57 20.97
N THR A 224 18.06 5.62 20.07
CA THR A 224 18.14 5.86 18.61
C THR A 224 16.78 6.15 18.02
N TRP A 225 15.73 5.36 18.34
CA TRP A 225 14.37 5.58 17.82
C TRP A 225 13.86 7.01 18.04
N THR A 226 14.23 7.59 19.18
CA THR A 226 13.67 8.87 19.66
C THR A 226 14.62 10.05 19.48
N SER A 227 15.90 9.83 19.12
CA SER A 227 16.91 10.89 19.04
C SER A 227 16.57 11.91 17.97
N TYR A 228 16.17 11.46 16.77
CA TYR A 228 15.80 12.32 15.66
C TYR A 228 14.51 13.11 15.94
N ALA A 229 13.56 12.49 16.65
CA ALA A 229 12.28 13.11 16.95
C ALA A 229 12.34 14.09 18.15
N ARG A 230 13.33 13.98 19.05
CA ARG A 230 13.48 14.86 20.23
C ARG A 230 14.33 16.10 20.02
N SER A 231 15.16 16.17 18.98
CA SER A 231 15.93 17.39 18.71
C SER A 231 14.98 18.54 18.37
N HIS A 232 14.84 19.49 19.29
CA HIS A 232 13.93 20.65 19.24
C HIS A 232 14.10 21.54 17.99
N HIS A 233 15.12 21.30 17.16
CA HIS A 233 15.44 22.06 15.96
C HIS A 233 15.15 21.33 14.62
N VAL A 234 14.62 20.10 14.63
CA VAL A 234 14.33 19.42 13.36
C VAL A 234 13.13 20.07 12.68
N GLN A 235 13.41 20.67 11.52
CA GLN A 235 12.42 21.25 10.63
C GLN A 235 11.36 20.19 10.28
N GLN A 236 10.10 20.51 10.56
CA GLN A 236 8.93 19.63 10.42
C GLN A 236 8.88 18.84 9.10
N ALA A 237 9.25 19.47 7.99
CA ALA A 237 9.33 18.84 6.67
C ALA A 237 10.31 17.63 6.63
N LYS A 238 11.38 17.66 7.41
CA LYS A 238 12.37 16.57 7.48
C LYS A 238 11.81 15.34 8.20
N LEU A 239 11.03 15.53 9.26
CA LEU A 239 10.36 14.44 9.96
C LEU A 239 9.30 13.78 9.08
N ALA A 240 8.56 14.59 8.31
CA ALA A 240 7.65 14.07 7.30
C ALA A 240 8.39 13.23 6.24
N LYS A 241 9.56 13.70 5.79
CA LYS A 241 10.37 12.96 4.83
C LYS A 241 10.93 11.66 5.43
N LEU A 242 11.31 11.65 6.69
CA LEU A 242 11.76 10.45 7.40
C LEU A 242 10.69 9.35 7.36
N VAL A 243 9.48 9.66 7.81
CA VAL A 243 8.35 8.72 7.82
C VAL A 243 8.03 8.23 6.42
N ASP A 244 8.07 9.10 5.40
CA ASP A 244 7.87 8.72 4.00
C ASP A 244 8.88 7.66 3.52
N VAL A 245 10.17 7.86 3.84
CA VAL A 245 11.26 6.92 3.49
C VAL A 245 11.06 5.59 4.21
N GLU A 246 10.78 5.59 5.51
CA GLU A 246 10.56 4.36 6.29
C GLU A 246 9.37 3.54 5.75
N LEU A 247 8.25 4.20 5.43
CA LEU A 247 7.09 3.54 4.79
C LEU A 247 7.44 2.97 3.41
N GLY A 248 8.34 3.63 2.67
CA GLY A 248 8.88 3.11 1.42
C GLY A 248 9.72 1.86 1.60
N ILE A 249 10.57 1.83 2.65
CA ILE A 249 11.41 0.67 2.96
C ILE A 249 10.50 -0.51 3.32
N MET A 250 9.49 -0.26 4.17
CA MET A 250 8.51 -1.27 4.56
C MET A 250 7.72 -1.82 3.36
N TYR A 251 7.33 -0.98 2.40
CA TYR A 251 6.71 -1.48 1.17
C TYR A 251 7.64 -2.45 0.44
N CYS A 252 8.91 -2.07 0.25
CA CYS A 252 9.89 -2.90 -0.45
C CYS A 252 10.11 -4.23 0.26
N ASP A 253 10.06 -4.25 1.58
CA ASP A 253 10.34 -5.44 2.38
C ASP A 253 9.18 -6.44 2.39
N VAL A 254 7.95 -5.92 2.28
CA VAL A 254 6.72 -6.70 2.39
C VAL A 254 6.20 -7.15 1.02
N TYR A 255 6.33 -6.33 -0.02
CA TYR A 255 5.63 -6.56 -1.30
C TYR A 255 6.54 -6.86 -2.50
N THR A 256 7.86 -6.70 -2.38
CA THR A 256 8.82 -6.90 -3.48
C THR A 256 9.92 -7.88 -3.10
N LYS A 257 10.77 -8.26 -4.06
CA LYS A 257 11.93 -9.13 -3.78
C LYS A 257 13.11 -8.40 -3.13
N ALA A 258 12.96 -7.12 -2.79
CA ALA A 258 14.07 -6.31 -2.27
C ALA A 258 14.71 -6.93 -1.01
N ALA A 259 13.92 -7.48 -0.09
CA ALA A 259 14.44 -8.12 1.12
C ALA A 259 15.39 -9.30 0.81
N VAL A 260 15.03 -10.17 -0.14
CA VAL A 260 15.89 -11.29 -0.58
C VAL A 260 17.17 -10.77 -1.21
N LEU A 261 17.07 -9.77 -2.09
CA LEU A 261 18.20 -9.24 -2.86
C LEU A 261 19.22 -8.45 -1.99
N ARG A 262 18.87 -8.12 -0.74
CA ARG A 262 19.83 -7.56 0.24
C ARG A 262 20.71 -8.63 0.90
N THR A 263 20.28 -9.89 0.89
CA THR A 263 21.02 -10.99 1.52
C THR A 263 22.17 -11.47 0.63
N ARG A 264 23.26 -11.94 1.25
CA ARG A 264 24.40 -12.51 0.49
C ARG A 264 23.98 -13.74 -0.32
N SER A 265 23.15 -14.61 0.25
CA SER A 265 22.60 -15.78 -0.43
C SER A 265 21.73 -15.39 -1.63
N GLY A 266 20.86 -14.39 -1.47
CA GLY A 266 20.05 -13.86 -2.57
C GLY A 266 20.89 -13.33 -3.73
N ILE A 267 21.95 -12.56 -3.45
CA ILE A 267 22.87 -12.07 -4.49
C ILE A 267 23.59 -13.23 -5.21
N ILE A 268 24.08 -14.23 -4.47
CA ILE A 268 24.77 -15.40 -5.04
C ILE A 268 23.81 -16.20 -5.94
N LEU A 269 22.58 -16.45 -5.47
CA LEU A 269 21.54 -17.13 -6.25
C LEU A 269 21.22 -16.35 -7.54
N ARG A 270 21.10 -15.02 -7.45
CA ARG A 270 20.84 -14.17 -8.61
C ARG A 270 21.96 -14.23 -9.65
N CYS A 271 23.21 -14.10 -9.22
CA CYS A 271 24.37 -14.25 -10.10
C CYS A 271 24.40 -15.65 -10.75
N THR A 272 24.10 -16.69 -9.98
CA THR A 272 24.04 -18.07 -10.48
C THR A 272 22.96 -18.23 -11.54
N SER A 273 21.75 -17.69 -11.30
CA SER A 273 20.64 -17.70 -12.25
C SER A 273 20.99 -16.99 -13.56
N GLN A 274 21.65 -15.83 -13.49
CA GLN A 274 22.05 -15.05 -14.67
C GLN A 274 23.15 -15.72 -15.48
N VAL A 275 24.18 -16.25 -14.81
CA VAL A 275 25.23 -17.03 -15.47
C VAL A 275 24.62 -18.26 -16.15
N SER A 276 23.70 -18.94 -15.47
CA SER A 276 23.00 -20.09 -16.03
C SER A 276 22.17 -19.73 -17.27
N ALA A 277 21.37 -18.67 -17.22
CA ALA A 277 20.61 -18.19 -18.36
C ALA A 277 21.51 -17.77 -19.54
N PHE A 278 22.64 -17.10 -19.25
CA PHE A 278 23.61 -16.70 -20.27
C PHE A 278 24.25 -17.90 -20.96
N LEU A 279 24.67 -18.90 -20.19
CA LEU A 279 25.18 -20.15 -20.74
C LEU A 279 24.13 -20.85 -21.61
N ALA A 280 22.87 -20.89 -21.18
CA ALA A 280 21.79 -21.45 -21.98
C ALA A 280 21.62 -20.71 -23.32
N LEU A 281 21.67 -19.37 -23.34
CA LEU A 281 21.57 -18.58 -24.56
C LEU A 281 22.75 -18.85 -25.51
N VAL A 282 23.97 -18.83 -24.99
CA VAL A 282 25.18 -19.08 -25.79
C VAL A 282 25.15 -20.48 -26.38
N LEU A 283 24.83 -21.49 -25.56
CA LEU A 283 24.72 -22.87 -26.03
C LEU A 283 23.60 -23.06 -27.05
N PHE A 284 22.45 -22.41 -26.87
CA PHE A 284 21.38 -22.42 -27.85
C PHE A 284 21.78 -21.72 -29.16
N PHE A 285 22.56 -20.65 -29.07
CA PHE A 285 23.05 -19.90 -30.21
C PHE A 285 24.06 -20.69 -31.05
N THR A 286 24.96 -21.45 -30.41
CA THR A 286 25.99 -22.26 -31.07
C THR A 286 25.47 -23.57 -31.68
N VAL A 287 24.19 -23.93 -31.45
CA VAL A 287 23.55 -25.05 -32.16
C VAL A 287 23.53 -24.76 -33.66
N GLY A 288 24.44 -25.41 -34.40
CA GLY A 288 24.76 -25.11 -35.80
C GLY A 288 23.72 -25.50 -36.86
N ASN A 289 22.56 -26.05 -36.47
CA ASN A 289 21.57 -26.55 -37.43
C ASN A 289 20.16 -25.97 -37.21
N LYS A 290 20.06 -24.63 -37.18
CA LYS A 290 18.80 -23.88 -36.97
C LYS A 290 17.76 -24.09 -38.07
N GLN A 291 18.17 -24.60 -39.24
CA GLN A 291 17.24 -24.93 -40.34
C GLN A 291 16.35 -26.14 -40.04
N ARG A 292 16.67 -26.93 -39.00
CA ARG A 292 15.85 -28.06 -38.54
C ARG A 292 14.60 -27.64 -37.76
N TYR A 293 14.52 -26.38 -37.35
CA TYR A 293 13.46 -25.87 -36.49
C TYR A 293 12.59 -24.82 -37.20
N ASN A 294 11.32 -24.74 -36.79
CA ASN A 294 10.42 -23.70 -37.30
C ASN A 294 10.98 -22.30 -36.99
N ARG A 295 10.94 -21.40 -37.98
CA ARG A 295 11.42 -20.01 -37.85
C ARG A 295 10.69 -19.26 -36.75
N VAL A 296 9.38 -19.48 -36.61
CA VAL A 296 8.57 -18.79 -35.62
C VAL A 296 8.94 -19.23 -34.20
N ASP A 297 9.07 -20.54 -33.96
CA ASP A 297 9.45 -21.06 -32.63
C ASP A 297 10.86 -20.61 -32.22
N THR A 298 11.76 -20.53 -33.21
CA THR A 298 13.12 -20.00 -33.02
C THR A 298 13.06 -18.51 -32.64
N ALA A 299 12.24 -17.72 -33.34
CA ALA A 299 12.04 -16.30 -33.03
C ALA A 299 11.45 -16.09 -31.62
N ILE A 300 10.44 -16.88 -31.24
CA ILE A 300 9.84 -16.85 -29.89
C ILE A 300 10.90 -17.17 -28.83
N THR A 301 11.69 -18.20 -29.05
CA THR A 301 12.75 -18.60 -28.10
C THR A 301 13.78 -17.48 -27.90
N TYR A 302 14.21 -16.81 -28.98
CA TYR A 302 15.09 -15.65 -28.86
C TYR A 302 14.42 -14.46 -28.15
N MET A 303 13.12 -14.20 -28.41
CA MET A 303 12.38 -13.17 -27.69
C MET A 303 12.30 -13.46 -26.18
N LEU A 304 12.07 -14.71 -25.78
CA LEU A 304 12.05 -15.11 -24.37
C LEU A 304 13.41 -14.91 -23.69
N PHE A 305 14.50 -15.30 -24.34
CA PHE A 305 15.86 -15.07 -23.82
C PHE A 305 16.15 -13.58 -23.66
N MET A 306 16.03 -12.80 -24.75
CA MET A 306 16.35 -11.37 -24.74
C MET A 306 15.45 -10.61 -23.74
N GLY A 307 14.18 -10.97 -23.70
CA GLY A 307 13.21 -10.47 -22.75
C GLY A 307 13.57 -10.75 -21.30
N CYS A 308 13.96 -12.00 -21.00
CA CYS A 308 14.44 -12.39 -19.67
C CYS A 308 15.66 -11.55 -19.27
N PHE A 309 16.69 -11.45 -20.11
CA PHE A 309 17.87 -10.64 -19.80
C PHE A 309 17.53 -9.17 -19.58
N PHE A 310 16.65 -8.62 -20.41
CA PHE A 310 16.21 -7.24 -20.28
C PHE A 310 15.53 -6.99 -18.92
N LEU A 311 14.56 -7.83 -18.54
CA LEU A 311 13.88 -7.72 -17.24
C LEU A 311 14.85 -7.89 -16.06
N GLU A 312 15.80 -8.82 -16.18
CA GLU A 312 16.85 -9.06 -15.19
C GLU A 312 17.77 -7.86 -14.98
N VAL A 313 18.23 -7.23 -16.07
CA VAL A 313 19.06 -6.02 -16.03
C VAL A 313 18.28 -4.85 -15.43
N CYS A 314 17.03 -4.66 -15.85
CA CYS A 314 16.16 -3.63 -15.28
C CYS A 314 15.91 -3.87 -13.78
N ALA A 315 15.72 -5.12 -13.35
CA ALA A 315 15.51 -5.45 -11.95
C ALA A 315 16.73 -5.15 -11.09
N ILE A 316 17.94 -5.53 -11.53
CA ILE A 316 19.19 -5.18 -10.84
C ILE A 316 19.32 -3.66 -10.72
N PHE A 317 19.08 -2.94 -11.82
CA PHE A 317 19.16 -1.50 -11.84
C PHE A 317 18.19 -0.87 -10.82
N MET A 318 16.90 -1.24 -10.87
CA MET A 318 15.87 -0.66 -10.01
C MET A 318 15.99 -1.07 -8.53
N MET A 319 16.25 -2.35 -8.24
CA MET A 319 16.17 -2.90 -6.87
C MET A 319 17.50 -2.89 -6.12
N VAL A 320 18.63 -2.93 -6.85
CA VAL A 320 19.97 -2.95 -6.24
C VAL A 320 20.63 -1.60 -6.40
N ILE A 321 20.74 -1.05 -7.62
CA ILE A 321 21.53 0.18 -7.84
C ILE A 321 20.83 1.41 -7.26
N VAL A 322 19.51 1.53 -7.43
CA VAL A 322 18.68 2.66 -6.94
C VAL A 322 18.18 2.40 -5.51
N SER A 323 18.80 1.50 -4.74
CA SER A 323 18.37 1.18 -3.38
C SER A 323 19.13 1.97 -2.31
N PRO A 324 18.46 2.48 -1.26
CA PRO A 324 19.14 3.18 -0.15
C PRO A 324 20.13 2.26 0.59
N TRP A 325 19.85 0.96 0.64
CA TRP A 325 20.72 -0.05 1.26
C TRP A 325 22.07 -0.19 0.55
N THR A 326 22.09 -0.10 -0.78
CA THR A 326 23.32 -0.19 -1.57
C THR A 326 24.21 1.01 -1.34
N TRP A 327 23.61 2.20 -1.27
CA TRP A 327 24.34 3.41 -0.91
C TRP A 327 24.96 3.30 0.49
N ALA A 328 24.19 2.85 1.49
CA ALA A 328 24.69 2.68 2.86
C ALA A 328 25.82 1.65 2.95
N TRP A 329 25.69 0.52 2.24
CA TRP A 329 26.76 -0.49 2.15
C TRP A 329 28.04 0.07 1.53
N LEU A 330 27.94 0.85 0.45
CA LEU A 330 29.09 1.50 -0.19
C LEU A 330 29.74 2.54 0.72
N LYS A 331 28.92 3.32 1.43
CA LYS A 331 29.36 4.31 2.43
C LYS A 331 30.12 3.64 3.58
N ALA A 332 29.60 2.54 4.12
CA ALA A 332 30.25 1.76 5.18
C ALA A 332 31.62 1.20 4.75
N LYS A 333 31.75 0.77 3.48
CA LYS A 333 33.02 0.33 2.89
C LYS A 333 33.98 1.47 2.50
N LYS A 334 33.59 2.73 2.70
CA LYS A 334 34.36 3.93 2.34
C LYS A 334 34.69 4.03 0.84
N TRP A 335 33.84 3.48 -0.03
CA TRP A 335 34.03 3.49 -1.48
C TRP A 335 33.50 4.80 -2.12
N VAL A 336 34.19 5.91 -1.88
CA VAL A 336 33.73 7.28 -2.18
C VAL A 336 33.15 7.47 -3.58
N ARG A 337 33.81 6.96 -4.64
CA ARG A 337 33.36 7.12 -6.04
C ARG A 337 32.01 6.42 -6.27
N LEU A 338 31.90 5.17 -5.82
CA LEU A 338 30.68 4.37 -5.99
C LEU A 338 29.56 4.90 -5.10
N THR A 339 29.86 5.36 -3.87
CA THR A 339 28.89 6.02 -3.01
C THR A 339 28.28 7.25 -3.67
N ARG A 340 29.10 8.09 -4.34
CA ARG A 340 28.61 9.27 -5.05
C ARG A 340 27.72 8.91 -6.25
N MET A 341 28.10 7.90 -7.02
CA MET A 341 27.30 7.41 -8.15
C MET A 341 25.97 6.82 -7.67
N SER A 342 26.01 5.96 -6.65
CA SER A 342 24.81 5.37 -6.05
C SER A 342 23.90 6.45 -5.47
N TRP A 343 24.46 7.46 -4.79
CA TRP A 343 23.71 8.61 -4.28
C TRP A 343 23.00 9.36 -5.41
N ALA A 344 23.70 9.73 -6.48
CA ALA A 344 23.11 10.47 -7.60
C ALA A 344 21.96 9.71 -8.30
N LEU A 345 22.07 8.38 -8.39
CA LEU A 345 21.02 7.53 -8.96
C LEU A 345 19.84 7.35 -7.99
N PHE A 346 20.14 7.10 -6.72
CA PHE A 346 19.15 6.94 -5.66
C PHE A 346 18.39 8.23 -5.38
N SER A 347 19.03 9.41 -5.33
CA SER A 347 18.36 10.68 -5.02
C SER A 347 17.73 11.36 -6.24
N GLY A 348 17.76 10.73 -7.41
CA GLY A 348 17.29 11.31 -8.67
C GLY A 348 15.75 11.36 -8.77
N ASN A 349 15.22 12.44 -9.36
CA ASN A 349 13.78 12.72 -9.46
C ASN A 349 12.97 11.74 -10.35
N THR A 350 13.63 10.99 -11.24
CA THR A 350 12.95 10.17 -12.26
C THR A 350 12.65 8.75 -11.79
N ILE A 351 13.61 8.11 -11.12
CA ILE A 351 13.57 6.68 -10.80
C ILE A 351 13.80 6.43 -9.30
N GLY A 352 14.49 7.35 -8.62
CA GLY A 352 14.92 7.20 -7.25
C GLY A 352 13.94 7.74 -6.21
N TRP A 353 14.51 8.05 -5.05
CA TRP A 353 13.89 8.56 -3.85
C TRP A 353 14.38 10.00 -3.66
N PRO A 354 13.76 10.97 -4.34
CA PRO A 354 14.14 12.37 -4.23
C PRO A 354 13.82 12.93 -2.84
N GLU A 355 14.60 13.92 -2.41
CA GLU A 355 14.38 14.63 -1.15
C GLU A 355 13.08 15.45 -1.18
N GLU A 356 12.88 16.23 -2.24
CA GLU A 356 11.80 17.21 -2.37
C GLU A 356 10.41 16.59 -2.63
N LYS A 357 10.36 15.34 -3.09
CA LYS A 357 9.10 14.68 -3.50
C LYS A 357 8.77 13.51 -2.61
N MET A 358 7.53 13.46 -2.15
CA MET A 358 6.98 12.32 -1.40
C MET A 358 6.97 11.06 -2.27
N LEU A 359 7.33 9.91 -1.69
CA LEU A 359 7.31 8.62 -2.39
C LEU A 359 5.90 8.08 -2.60
N TRP A 360 4.96 8.53 -1.76
CA TRP A 360 3.53 8.30 -1.91
C TRP A 360 2.84 9.49 -2.57
N SER A 361 1.54 9.34 -2.88
CA SER A 361 0.80 10.32 -3.68
C SER A 361 0.57 11.69 -3.02
N ASN A 362 0.96 11.85 -1.74
CA ASN A 362 0.65 13.01 -0.89
C ASN A 362 -0.83 13.39 -0.88
N ASN A 363 -1.72 12.43 -1.15
CA ASN A 363 -3.14 12.67 -1.31
C ASN A 363 -3.95 11.90 -0.28
N MET A 364 -5.02 12.52 0.21
CA MET A 364 -6.00 11.89 1.07
C MET A 364 -7.35 11.74 0.37
N GLY A 365 -8.04 10.65 0.65
CA GLY A 365 -9.37 10.40 0.08
C GLY A 365 -10.39 11.42 0.58
N GLN A 366 -11.24 11.91 -0.32
CA GLN A 366 -12.29 12.87 -0.02
C GLN A 366 -13.64 12.20 -0.25
N TYR A 367 -14.49 12.22 0.77
CA TYR A 367 -15.84 11.68 0.67
C TYR A 367 -16.83 12.51 1.47
N ASN A 368 -17.78 13.13 0.77
CA ASN A 368 -18.83 13.95 1.36
C ASN A 368 -20.09 13.10 1.61
N PHE A 369 -20.75 13.27 2.76
CA PHE A 369 -22.04 12.62 3.04
C PHE A 369 -23.13 12.98 2.03
N LEU A 370 -23.12 14.17 1.44
CA LEU A 370 -24.05 14.53 0.37
C LEU A 370 -23.86 13.66 -0.89
N ILE A 371 -22.62 13.28 -1.20
CA ILE A 371 -22.33 12.29 -2.25
C ILE A 371 -22.89 10.93 -1.85
N TYR A 372 -22.77 10.55 -0.57
CA TYR A 372 -23.29 9.28 -0.06
C TYR A 372 -24.80 9.14 -0.25
N VAL A 373 -25.54 10.21 -0.02
CA VAL A 373 -27.00 10.19 -0.14
C VAL A 373 -27.47 10.48 -1.58
N GLY A 374 -26.58 10.97 -2.44
CA GLY A 374 -26.86 11.21 -3.86
C GLY A 374 -27.44 12.59 -4.17
N CYS A 375 -27.14 13.58 -3.32
CA CYS A 375 -27.67 14.94 -3.41
C CYS A 375 -26.65 15.98 -3.93
N GLU A 376 -25.42 15.57 -4.29
CA GLU A 376 -24.44 16.46 -4.90
C GLU A 376 -24.66 16.55 -6.43
N GLU A 377 -24.57 17.77 -6.99
CA GLU A 377 -24.66 17.99 -8.44
C GLU A 377 -23.53 17.25 -9.16
N LYS A 378 -23.88 16.44 -10.16
CA LYS A 378 -22.89 15.74 -10.97
C LYS A 378 -22.08 16.75 -11.79
N PRO A 379 -20.76 16.55 -11.93
CA PRO A 379 -19.95 17.40 -12.80
C PRO A 379 -20.50 17.33 -14.25
N SER A 380 -20.43 18.46 -14.95
CA SER A 380 -20.92 18.64 -16.32
C SER A 380 -20.20 17.76 -17.35
N THR A 381 -19.00 17.25 -17.03
CA THR A 381 -18.26 16.31 -17.88
C THR A 381 -17.94 15.01 -17.14
N PRO A 382 -18.45 13.85 -17.60
CA PRO A 382 -18.21 12.61 -16.91
C PRO A 382 -16.81 12.05 -17.20
N SER A 383 -16.09 11.69 -16.14
CA SER A 383 -14.75 11.10 -16.19
C SER A 383 -14.76 9.71 -16.86
N MET A 384 -13.58 9.19 -17.24
CA MET A 384 -13.44 7.85 -17.83
C MET A 384 -14.00 6.74 -16.92
N SER A 385 -13.77 6.83 -15.61
CA SER A 385 -14.31 5.88 -14.62
C SER A 385 -15.84 5.97 -14.54
N GLU A 386 -16.42 7.17 -14.60
CA GLU A 386 -17.88 7.37 -14.59
C GLU A 386 -18.55 6.85 -15.87
N ARG A 387 -17.89 6.99 -17.03
CA ARG A 387 -18.36 6.40 -18.31
C ARG A 387 -18.38 4.88 -18.26
N VAL A 388 -17.30 4.27 -17.73
CA VAL A 388 -17.22 2.82 -17.51
C VAL A 388 -18.29 2.37 -16.52
N MET A 389 -18.47 3.09 -15.41
CA MET A 389 -19.47 2.77 -14.39
C MET A 389 -20.89 2.85 -14.94
N THR A 390 -21.17 3.81 -15.83
CA THR A 390 -22.48 3.91 -16.49
C THR A 390 -22.77 2.69 -17.34
N ARG A 391 -21.76 2.15 -18.04
CA ARG A 391 -21.89 0.88 -18.78
C ARG A 391 -22.07 -0.32 -17.83
N ILE A 392 -21.27 -0.42 -16.77
CA ILE A 392 -21.39 -1.47 -15.76
C ILE A 392 -22.80 -1.46 -15.15
N ARG A 393 -23.33 -0.29 -14.78
CA ARG A 393 -24.68 -0.11 -14.20
C ARG A 393 -25.80 -0.53 -15.16
N LYS A 394 -25.67 -0.20 -16.46
CA LYS A 394 -26.62 -0.67 -17.48
C LYS A 394 -26.60 -2.19 -17.62
N MET A 395 -25.41 -2.79 -17.64
CA MET A 395 -25.22 -4.22 -17.81
C MET A 395 -25.67 -5.02 -16.59
N THR A 396 -25.44 -4.51 -15.38
CA THR A 396 -25.89 -5.15 -14.14
C THR A 396 -27.39 -5.00 -13.88
N LYS A 397 -28.02 -3.88 -14.27
CA LYS A 397 -29.48 -3.76 -14.30
C LYS A 397 -30.11 -4.81 -15.23
N ALA A 398 -29.46 -5.10 -16.36
CA ALA A 398 -29.90 -6.16 -17.26
C ALA A 398 -29.72 -7.57 -16.68
N VAL A 399 -28.83 -7.75 -15.70
CA VAL A 399 -28.50 -9.04 -15.06
C VAL A 399 -29.21 -9.23 -13.70
N GLY A 400 -30.00 -8.25 -13.24
CA GLY A 400 -30.78 -8.36 -11.99
C GLY A 400 -29.93 -8.33 -10.71
N ALA A 401 -28.71 -7.78 -10.75
CA ALA A 401 -27.88 -7.65 -9.55
C ALA A 401 -28.42 -6.56 -8.60
N GLY A 402 -28.50 -6.87 -7.30
CA GLY A 402 -29.04 -5.97 -6.28
C GLY A 402 -28.32 -4.62 -6.18
N GLU A 403 -29.09 -3.55 -5.96
CA GLU A 403 -28.61 -2.15 -5.94
C GLU A 403 -27.49 -1.91 -4.92
N ASP A 404 -27.46 -2.68 -3.82
CA ASP A 404 -26.49 -2.54 -2.75
C ASP A 404 -25.04 -2.76 -3.22
N LYS A 405 -24.79 -3.77 -4.07
CA LYS A 405 -23.45 -4.06 -4.59
C LYS A 405 -22.99 -2.98 -5.58
N LEU A 406 -23.92 -2.45 -6.36
CA LEU A 406 -23.66 -1.37 -7.33
C LEU A 406 -23.35 -0.04 -6.66
N PHE A 407 -24.03 0.24 -5.56
CA PHE A 407 -23.84 1.45 -4.77
C PHE A 407 -22.41 1.54 -4.21
N TRP A 408 -21.86 0.45 -3.69
CA TRP A 408 -20.48 0.39 -3.20
C TRP A 408 -19.44 0.52 -4.32
N LEU A 409 -19.69 -0.10 -5.48
CA LEU A 409 -18.81 -0.03 -6.65
C LEU A 409 -18.74 1.38 -7.25
N SER A 410 -19.86 2.10 -7.39
CA SER A 410 -19.82 3.49 -7.85
C SER A 410 -19.09 4.37 -6.85
N LYS A 411 -19.39 4.19 -5.56
CA LYS A 411 -18.80 4.97 -4.47
C LYS A 411 -17.27 4.87 -4.39
N SER A 412 -16.71 3.69 -4.65
CA SER A 412 -15.25 3.50 -4.69
C SER A 412 -14.59 4.18 -5.88
N LEU A 413 -15.31 4.34 -6.99
CA LEU A 413 -14.84 4.98 -8.23
C LEU A 413 -15.04 6.50 -8.23
N ASP A 414 -16.04 7.00 -7.48
CA ASP A 414 -16.37 8.41 -7.33
C ASP A 414 -15.57 9.10 -6.20
N THR A 415 -14.69 8.37 -5.51
CA THR A 415 -13.83 8.94 -4.46
C THR A 415 -12.82 9.89 -5.08
N LYS A 416 -12.86 11.17 -4.68
CA LYS A 416 -11.86 12.17 -5.06
C LYS A 416 -10.65 12.05 -4.14
N TYR A 417 -9.50 12.48 -4.62
CA TYR A 417 -8.27 12.57 -3.84
C TYR A 417 -7.79 14.01 -3.90
N GLU A 418 -7.46 14.58 -2.74
CA GLU A 418 -6.93 15.93 -2.63
C GLU A 418 -5.57 15.90 -1.95
N GLU A 419 -4.70 16.82 -2.36
CA GLU A 419 -3.36 16.94 -1.80
C GLU A 419 -3.43 17.36 -0.33
N VAL A 420 -2.53 16.76 0.46
CA VAL A 420 -2.27 17.14 1.84
C VAL A 420 -1.32 18.33 1.82
N ASP A 421 -1.90 19.52 1.99
CA ASP A 421 -1.16 20.78 1.97
C ASP A 421 -0.30 20.95 3.24
N ALA A 422 0.64 21.90 3.19
CA ALA A 422 1.50 22.24 4.32
C ALA A 422 0.68 22.62 5.57
N ASP A 423 -0.41 23.37 5.41
CA ASP A 423 -1.29 23.81 6.50
C ASP A 423 -1.89 22.64 7.29
N ILE A 424 -2.26 21.55 6.59
CA ILE A 424 -2.78 20.35 7.24
C ILE A 424 -1.68 19.69 8.06
N THR A 425 -0.50 19.51 7.46
CA THR A 425 0.64 18.85 8.11
C THR A 425 1.10 19.64 9.34
N ASP A 426 1.20 20.97 9.24
CA ASP A 426 1.56 21.85 10.36
C ASP A 426 0.52 21.76 11.49
N SER A 427 -0.77 21.73 11.16
CA SER A 427 -1.84 21.56 12.15
C SER A 427 -1.68 20.28 12.98
N PHE A 428 -1.33 19.16 12.35
CA PHE A 428 -1.06 17.90 13.06
C PHE A 428 0.18 18.00 13.96
N LEU A 429 1.27 18.58 13.46
CA LEU A 429 2.53 18.66 14.20
C LEU A 429 2.42 19.57 15.41
N LYS A 430 1.77 20.73 15.25
CA LYS A 430 1.46 21.66 16.35
C LYS A 430 0.61 20.97 17.41
N GLU A 431 -0.41 20.22 17.01
CA GLU A 431 -1.28 19.53 17.96
C GLU A 431 -0.54 18.38 18.70
N ILE A 432 0.33 17.63 18.01
CA ILE A 432 1.18 16.62 18.64
C ILE A 432 2.11 17.25 19.67
N GLU A 433 2.69 18.41 19.38
CA GLU A 433 3.54 19.14 20.33
C GLU A 433 2.75 19.58 21.57
N VAL A 434 1.52 20.09 21.39
CA VAL A 434 0.62 20.43 22.51
C VAL A 434 0.33 19.21 23.39
N ILE A 435 0.08 18.04 22.78
CA ILE A 435 -0.15 16.78 23.51
C ILE A 435 1.10 16.38 24.32
N LEU A 436 2.30 16.51 23.74
CA LEU A 436 3.56 16.18 24.41
C LEU A 436 3.92 17.12 25.56
N GLN A 437 3.58 18.40 25.44
CA GLN A 437 3.78 19.39 26.51
C GLN A 437 2.81 19.21 27.68
N SER A 438 1.71 18.44 27.50
CA SER A 438 0.65 18.27 28.50
C SER A 438 0.27 16.80 28.77
N PRO A 439 1.22 15.92 29.15
CA PRO A 439 1.01 14.47 29.26
C PRO A 439 -0.01 14.04 30.34
N PHE A 440 -0.46 14.95 31.21
CA PHE A 440 -1.45 14.70 32.27
C PHE A 440 -2.80 15.38 32.02
N GLY A 441 -3.04 15.96 30.83
CA GLY A 441 -4.21 16.80 30.58
C GLY A 441 -4.17 18.16 31.33
N GLY A 442 -2.98 18.56 31.78
CA GLY A 442 -2.75 19.83 32.50
C GLY A 442 -2.27 20.99 31.62
N GLY A 443 -2.34 20.85 30.29
CA GLY A 443 -2.23 22.01 29.39
C GLY A 443 -3.40 22.96 29.68
N PRO A 444 -3.33 24.26 29.31
CA PRO A 444 -4.44 25.16 29.52
C PRO A 444 -5.70 24.47 29.01
N SER A 445 -6.66 24.22 29.90
CA SER A 445 -7.93 23.59 29.57
C SER A 445 -8.45 24.37 28.38
N ARG A 446 -8.35 23.79 27.18
CA ARG A 446 -8.81 24.45 25.96
C ARG A 446 -10.31 24.36 26.10
N LEU A 447 -10.86 25.40 26.73
CA LEU A 447 -12.29 25.53 26.88
C LEU A 447 -12.76 25.68 25.43
N TRP A 448 -13.44 24.67 24.92
CA TRP A 448 -14.08 24.72 23.61
C TRP A 448 -15.27 25.68 23.75
N GLN A 449 -14.96 26.98 23.86
CA GLN A 449 -15.94 28.00 24.26
C GLN A 449 -16.92 28.22 23.13
N HIS A 450 -16.43 28.07 21.89
CA HIS A 450 -17.19 28.33 20.69
C HIS A 450 -17.84 27.04 20.18
N LEU A 451 -17.11 25.95 20.12
CA LEU A 451 -17.62 24.62 19.80
C LEU A 451 -18.10 23.97 21.11
N SER A 452 -19.41 23.88 21.35
CA SER A 452 -19.99 23.28 22.58
C SER A 452 -19.74 21.76 22.74
N VAL A 453 -18.48 21.32 22.69
CA VAL A 453 -17.99 19.93 22.59
C VAL A 453 -18.13 19.18 23.91
N ASN A 454 -18.32 19.89 25.02
CA ASN A 454 -18.52 19.28 26.35
C ASN A 454 -19.71 18.30 26.41
N ASN A 455 -20.75 18.49 25.58
CA ASN A 455 -21.88 17.57 25.48
C ASN A 455 -21.58 16.34 24.59
N MET A 456 -20.62 16.47 23.67
CA MET A 456 -20.27 15.47 22.66
C MET A 456 -19.42 14.33 23.21
N ALA A 457 -18.68 14.58 24.30
CA ALA A 457 -17.85 13.59 24.99
C ALA A 457 -18.60 12.29 25.32
N ARG A 458 -19.87 12.38 25.77
CA ARG A 458 -20.67 11.19 26.10
C ARG A 458 -21.14 10.41 24.87
N GLU A 459 -21.19 11.04 23.71
CA GLU A 459 -21.59 10.39 22.46
C GLU A 459 -20.42 9.66 21.81
N PHE A 460 -19.22 10.22 21.90
CA PHE A 460 -17.98 9.62 21.41
C PHE A 460 -17.71 8.23 22.00
N SER A 461 -18.13 7.99 23.25
CA SER A 461 -17.98 6.68 23.90
C SER A 461 -19.05 5.65 23.51
N ARG A 462 -20.16 6.07 22.87
CA ARG A 462 -21.28 5.19 22.53
C ARG A 462 -21.19 4.62 21.12
N ASP A 463 -21.01 5.47 20.11
CA ASP A 463 -20.88 5.03 18.71
C ASP A 463 -20.01 5.99 17.91
N PHE A 464 -18.74 5.62 17.74
CA PHE A 464 -17.75 6.40 17.02
C PHE A 464 -18.17 6.69 15.56
N SER A 465 -18.92 5.78 14.92
CA SER A 465 -19.38 5.96 13.53
C SER A 465 -20.44 7.05 13.45
N ALA A 466 -21.40 7.03 14.37
CA ALA A 466 -22.48 8.02 14.43
C ALA A 466 -21.90 9.41 14.70
N VAL A 467 -20.92 9.52 15.61
CA VAL A 467 -20.30 10.81 15.92
C VAL A 467 -19.54 11.39 14.74
N ILE A 468 -18.77 10.58 13.99
CA ILE A 468 -18.12 11.05 12.76
C ILE A 468 -19.15 11.62 11.77
N ILE A 469 -20.28 10.94 11.59
CA ILE A 469 -21.33 11.40 10.66
C ILE A 469 -21.97 12.70 11.16
N ASN A 470 -22.34 12.77 12.44
CA ASN A 470 -22.94 13.97 13.04
C ASN A 470 -22.01 15.18 12.97
N LEU A 471 -20.74 14.98 13.31
CA LEU A 471 -19.72 16.01 13.20
C LEU A 471 -19.51 16.45 11.76
N HIS A 472 -19.46 15.50 10.83
CA HIS A 472 -19.29 15.80 9.42
C HIS A 472 -20.48 16.61 8.86
N ILE A 473 -21.72 16.23 9.20
CA ILE A 473 -22.92 16.99 8.80
C ILE A 473 -22.90 18.38 9.45
N SER A 474 -22.51 18.48 10.73
CA SER A 474 -22.36 19.76 11.43
C SER A 474 -21.34 20.67 10.73
N THR A 475 -20.18 20.12 10.36
CA THR A 475 -19.16 20.83 9.58
C THR A 475 -19.71 21.27 8.22
N ILE A 476 -20.45 20.42 7.49
CA ILE A 476 -21.07 20.82 6.21
C ILE A 476 -22.00 22.03 6.39
N ILE A 477 -22.87 21.99 7.40
CA ILE A 477 -23.81 23.08 7.67
C ILE A 477 -23.05 24.35 8.03
N HIS A 478 -22.12 24.26 8.97
CA HIS A 478 -21.35 25.41 9.46
C HIS A 478 -20.56 26.08 8.33
N LEU A 479 -19.84 25.29 7.52
CA LEU A 479 -19.09 25.81 6.37
C LEU A 479 -19.99 26.37 5.25
N SER A 480 -21.28 26.04 5.23
CA SER A 480 -22.24 26.60 4.28
C SER A 480 -22.76 27.99 4.70
N GLU A 481 -22.64 28.33 5.98
CA GLU A 481 -23.08 29.61 6.55
C GLU A 481 -21.95 30.65 6.58
N VAL A 482 -20.70 30.21 6.49
CA VAL A 482 -19.54 31.09 6.38
C VAL A 482 -19.57 31.80 5.02
N SER A 483 -19.88 33.10 5.05
CA SER A 483 -19.72 34.01 3.91
C SER A 483 -18.65 35.04 4.25
N SER A 484 -17.37 34.72 3.97
CA SER A 484 -16.24 35.62 4.20
C SER A 484 -15.38 35.78 2.95
N VAL A 485 -14.80 36.96 2.80
CA VAL A 485 -13.80 37.30 1.76
C VAL A 485 -12.37 37.20 2.30
N ASP A 486 -12.22 37.01 3.62
CA ASP A 486 -10.92 36.90 4.28
C ASP A 486 -10.20 35.61 3.85
N VAL A 487 -8.98 35.77 3.35
CA VAL A 487 -8.13 34.68 2.84
C VAL A 487 -7.84 33.65 3.92
N GLU A 488 -7.61 34.06 5.18
CA GLU A 488 -7.33 33.14 6.27
C GLU A 488 -8.55 32.29 6.63
N ILE A 489 -9.73 32.91 6.66
CA ILE A 489 -11.00 32.21 6.91
C ILE A 489 -11.30 31.23 5.77
N VAL A 490 -11.06 31.63 4.51
CA VAL A 490 -11.23 30.75 3.35
C VAL A 490 -10.28 29.54 3.41
N ALA A 491 -9.02 29.75 3.82
CA ALA A 491 -8.06 28.67 4.02
C ALA A 491 -8.51 27.70 5.14
N LEU A 492 -8.92 28.23 6.30
CA LEU A 492 -9.46 27.43 7.41
C LEU A 492 -10.70 26.61 7.01
N VAL A 493 -11.62 27.21 6.25
CA VAL A 493 -12.79 26.53 5.67
C VAL A 493 -12.35 25.36 4.78
N GLY A 494 -11.31 25.57 3.97
CA GLY A 494 -10.70 24.53 3.13
C GLY A 494 -10.15 23.37 3.96
N VAL A 495 -9.36 23.67 5.00
CA VAL A 495 -8.77 22.66 5.90
C VAL A 495 -9.86 21.87 6.63
N CYS A 496 -10.84 22.54 7.24
CA CYS A 496 -11.94 21.87 7.96
C CYS A 496 -12.73 20.93 7.04
N ARG A 497 -13.02 21.38 5.80
CA ARG A 497 -13.70 20.56 4.79
C ARG A 497 -12.89 19.31 4.45
N LYS A 498 -11.60 19.51 4.15
CA LYS A 498 -10.65 18.47 3.78
C LYS A 498 -10.52 17.38 4.87
N LEU A 499 -10.36 17.78 6.13
CA LEU A 499 -10.26 16.86 7.27
C LEU A 499 -11.57 16.11 7.54
N SER A 500 -12.70 16.82 7.51
CA SER A 500 -14.03 16.24 7.73
C SER A 500 -14.39 15.21 6.66
N ASN A 501 -14.18 15.55 5.38
CA ASN A 501 -14.35 14.64 4.26
C ASN A 501 -13.41 13.43 4.34
N TYR A 502 -12.19 13.59 4.88
CA TYR A 502 -11.25 12.48 5.05
C TYR A 502 -11.74 11.47 6.09
N MET A 503 -12.24 11.94 7.23
CA MET A 503 -12.81 11.05 8.24
C MET A 503 -14.06 10.31 7.73
N MET A 504 -14.91 11.02 6.99
CA MET A 504 -16.06 10.41 6.32
C MET A 504 -15.63 9.40 5.23
N TYR A 505 -14.53 9.66 4.51
CA TYR A 505 -13.90 8.71 3.58
C TYR A 505 -13.40 7.45 4.30
N LEU A 506 -12.66 7.60 5.39
CA LEU A 506 -12.17 6.46 6.18
C LEU A 506 -13.32 5.62 6.71
N LEU A 507 -14.36 6.23 7.29
CA LEU A 507 -15.54 5.50 7.77
C LEU A 507 -16.25 4.75 6.64
N ALA A 508 -16.33 5.37 5.47
CA ALA A 508 -16.97 4.79 4.31
C ALA A 508 -16.18 3.64 3.67
N THR A 509 -14.86 3.77 3.55
CA THR A 509 -14.03 2.91 2.69
C THR A 509 -13.05 2.03 3.47
N HIS A 510 -12.59 2.50 4.62
CA HIS A 510 -11.60 1.85 5.47
C HIS A 510 -11.99 1.86 6.97
N PRO A 511 -13.23 1.47 7.34
CA PRO A 511 -13.72 1.59 8.73
C PRO A 511 -12.87 0.79 9.73
N VAL A 512 -12.22 -0.29 9.28
CA VAL A 512 -11.33 -1.11 10.13
C VAL A 512 -10.12 -0.32 10.62
N MET A 513 -9.63 0.67 9.86
CA MET A 513 -8.57 1.57 10.32
C MET A 513 -9.05 2.47 11.47
N LEU A 514 -10.36 2.73 11.57
CA LEU A 514 -10.96 3.49 12.67
C LEU A 514 -11.34 2.60 13.87
N GLN A 515 -10.88 1.34 13.90
CA GLN A 515 -11.35 0.29 14.82
C GLN A 515 -12.85 0.00 14.75
N VAL A 516 -13.53 0.41 13.68
CA VAL A 516 -14.96 0.13 13.46
C VAL A 516 -15.10 -1.08 12.56
N THR A 517 -15.98 -2.02 12.92
CA THR A 517 -16.28 -3.15 12.02
C THR A 517 -16.98 -2.65 10.76
N ALA A 518 -16.62 -3.21 9.59
CA ALA A 518 -17.20 -2.79 8.32
C ALA A 518 -18.73 -2.95 8.27
N THR A 519 -19.27 -3.94 8.99
CA THR A 519 -20.71 -4.17 9.14
C THR A 519 -21.38 -3.06 9.95
N SER A 520 -20.80 -2.68 11.09
CA SER A 520 -21.32 -1.60 11.94
C SER A 520 -21.31 -0.25 11.21
N ALA A 521 -20.17 0.12 10.63
CA ALA A 521 -20.05 1.36 9.85
C ALA A 521 -21.10 1.41 8.72
N LYS A 522 -21.28 0.30 8.00
CA LYS A 522 -22.28 0.18 6.94
C LYS A 522 -23.71 0.32 7.47
N SER A 523 -24.06 -0.33 8.59
CA SER A 523 -25.41 -0.24 9.16
C SER A 523 -25.73 1.16 9.65
N VAL A 524 -24.78 1.83 10.31
CA VAL A 524 -24.97 3.20 10.80
C VAL A 524 -25.16 4.15 9.61
N LEU A 525 -24.26 4.09 8.61
CA LEU A 525 -24.39 4.90 7.40
C LEU A 525 -25.72 4.69 6.67
N GLN A 526 -26.16 3.44 6.52
CA GLN A 526 -27.45 3.13 5.92
C GLN A 526 -28.62 3.64 6.76
N GLY A 527 -28.51 3.60 8.09
CA GLY A 527 -29.49 4.18 9.01
C GLY A 527 -29.67 5.68 8.79
N PHE A 528 -28.57 6.43 8.80
CA PHE A 528 -28.55 7.87 8.50
C PHE A 528 -29.12 8.19 7.13
N ARG A 529 -28.71 7.44 6.09
CA ARG A 529 -29.24 7.62 4.73
C ARG A 529 -30.75 7.37 4.67
N LYS A 530 -31.27 6.32 5.29
CA LYS A 530 -32.72 6.03 5.30
C LYS A 530 -33.50 7.16 5.97
N LYS A 531 -33.05 7.65 7.13
CA LYS A 531 -33.67 8.78 7.82
C LYS A 531 -33.69 10.04 6.95
N PHE A 532 -32.55 10.38 6.35
CA PHE A 532 -32.44 11.54 5.46
C PHE A 532 -33.33 11.40 4.21
N MET A 533 -33.34 10.24 3.57
CA MET A 533 -34.18 10.01 2.38
C MET A 533 -35.68 10.06 2.70
N MET A 534 -36.08 9.65 3.90
CA MET A 534 -37.47 9.80 4.37
C MET A 534 -37.87 11.27 4.50
N MET A 535 -36.96 12.15 4.95
CA MET A 535 -37.19 13.60 4.99
C MET A 535 -37.17 14.25 3.60
N MET A 536 -36.40 13.71 2.65
CA MET A 536 -36.34 14.21 1.27
C MET A 536 -37.55 13.85 0.41
N MET A 537 -38.34 12.83 0.77
CA MET A 537 -39.54 12.44 0.00
C MET A 537 -40.63 13.52 -0.06
N THR A 538 -40.47 14.62 0.68
CA THR A 538 -41.41 15.76 0.72
C THR A 538 -40.89 17.04 0.02
N GLY A 539 -39.73 17.02 -0.68
CA GLY A 539 -39.12 18.25 -1.23
C GLY A 539 -38.24 18.11 -2.49
N SER A 540 -37.86 19.25 -3.08
CA SER A 540 -36.95 19.36 -4.25
C SER A 540 -35.48 19.17 -3.85
N ILE A 541 -34.65 18.62 -4.75
CA ILE A 541 -33.19 18.46 -4.58
C ILE A 541 -32.48 19.80 -4.88
N ASN A 542 -32.77 20.82 -4.07
CA ASN A 542 -32.08 22.11 -4.14
C ASN A 542 -31.18 22.25 -2.91
N LYS A 543 -29.97 22.80 -3.07
CA LYS A 543 -28.98 23.00 -2.00
C LYS A 543 -29.54 23.58 -0.68
N PRO A 544 -30.39 24.64 -0.67
CA PRO A 544 -30.94 25.17 0.58
C PRO A 544 -31.89 24.19 1.29
N VAL A 545 -32.71 23.44 0.55
CA VAL A 545 -33.63 22.43 1.11
C VAL A 545 -32.84 21.28 1.73
N VAL A 546 -31.78 20.84 1.05
CA VAL A 546 -30.87 19.80 1.53
C VAL A 546 -30.21 20.23 2.85
N LEU A 547 -29.70 21.46 2.94
CA LEU A 547 -29.09 21.98 4.16
C LEU A 547 -30.10 22.11 5.31
N GLN A 548 -31.33 22.54 5.02
CA GLN A 548 -32.39 22.61 6.03
C GLN A 548 -32.76 21.23 6.58
N ASN A 549 -32.86 20.22 5.71
CA ASN A 549 -33.10 18.84 6.13
C ASN A 549 -31.94 18.26 6.94
N LEU A 550 -30.69 18.61 6.61
CA LEU A 550 -29.53 18.22 7.43
C LEU A 550 -29.57 18.85 8.82
N LYS A 551 -29.95 20.12 8.93
CA LYS A 551 -30.15 20.79 10.23
C LYS A 551 -31.22 20.06 11.04
N GLU A 552 -32.36 19.75 10.42
CA GLU A 552 -33.45 19.04 11.08
C GLU A 552 -33.06 17.61 11.50
N LEU A 553 -32.25 16.92 10.69
CA LEU A 553 -31.70 15.61 11.02
C LEU A 553 -30.89 15.67 12.33
N ILE A 554 -29.97 16.64 12.45
CA ILE A 554 -29.16 16.83 13.67
C ILE A 554 -30.04 17.24 14.85
N SER A 555 -30.94 18.23 14.66
CA SER A 555 -31.78 18.74 15.75
C SER A 555 -32.73 17.67 16.32
N LYS A 556 -33.18 16.70 15.51
CA LYS A 556 -34.00 15.57 15.95
C LYS A 556 -33.20 14.48 16.65
N GLU A 557 -31.91 14.33 16.31
CA GLU A 557 -31.06 13.29 16.88
C GLU A 557 -30.43 13.74 18.22
N ASP A 558 -30.10 15.02 18.34
CA ASP A 558 -29.61 15.61 19.58
C ASP A 558 -30.07 17.06 19.76
N SER A 559 -31.07 17.27 20.62
CA SER A 559 -31.63 18.61 20.93
C SER A 559 -30.64 19.55 21.65
N ARG A 560 -29.40 19.11 21.88
CA ARG A 560 -28.34 19.82 22.61
C ARG A 560 -27.15 20.24 21.75
N LEU A 561 -27.11 19.85 20.48
CA LEU A 561 -26.11 20.31 19.51
C LEU A 561 -26.59 21.64 18.87
N CYS A 562 -26.57 22.72 19.65
CA CYS A 562 -26.69 24.06 19.06
C CYS A 562 -25.47 24.30 18.17
N LEU A 563 -25.69 24.48 16.86
CA LEU A 563 -24.61 24.83 15.95
C LEU A 563 -24.10 26.23 16.33
N PRO A 564 -22.81 26.38 16.66
CA PRO A 564 -22.26 27.67 17.03
C PRO A 564 -22.20 28.63 15.84
N GLU A 565 -22.17 29.94 16.13
CA GLU A 565 -22.07 30.96 15.09
C GLU A 565 -20.76 30.80 14.29
N PRO A 566 -20.80 30.96 12.96
CA PRO A 566 -19.64 30.85 12.09
C PRO A 566 -18.70 32.05 12.26
N CYS A 567 -17.75 31.92 13.19
CA CYS A 567 -16.65 32.85 13.37
C CYS A 567 -15.29 32.16 13.20
N LYS A 568 -14.20 32.94 13.13
CA LYS A 568 -12.84 32.43 12.91
C LYS A 568 -12.44 31.45 14.02
N GLU A 569 -12.77 31.80 15.27
CA GLU A 569 -12.47 31.00 16.46
C GLU A 569 -13.17 29.64 16.40
N THR A 570 -14.44 29.59 15.96
CA THR A 570 -15.18 28.34 15.77
C THR A 570 -14.53 27.45 14.70
N LEU A 571 -14.01 28.03 13.61
CA LEU A 571 -13.31 27.28 12.56
C LEU A 571 -11.96 26.72 13.03
N GLU A 572 -11.20 27.49 13.83
CA GLU A 572 -9.96 27.02 14.44
C GLU A 572 -10.21 25.87 15.41
N GLU A 573 -11.22 25.98 16.27
CA GLU A 573 -11.64 24.89 17.16
C GLU A 573 -12.12 23.67 16.35
N MET A 574 -12.82 23.86 15.23
CA MET A 574 -13.29 22.76 14.38
C MET A 574 -12.14 22.01 13.71
N ARG A 575 -11.14 22.74 13.19
CA ARG A 575 -9.90 22.17 12.65
C ARG A 575 -9.21 21.32 13.72
N ASP A 576 -8.98 21.90 14.88
CA ASP A 576 -8.22 21.26 15.96
C ASP A 576 -8.95 20.01 16.48
N MET A 577 -10.28 20.07 16.60
CA MET A 577 -11.11 18.90 16.91
C MET A 577 -10.92 17.77 15.90
N TRP A 578 -11.00 18.05 14.60
CA TRP A 578 -10.79 17.03 13.56
C TRP A 578 -9.37 16.45 13.58
N VAL A 579 -8.36 17.30 13.77
CA VAL A 579 -6.96 16.86 13.92
C VAL A 579 -6.82 15.89 15.08
N ARG A 580 -7.40 16.21 16.26
CA ARG A 580 -7.36 15.33 17.44
C ARG A 580 -8.09 14.01 17.25
N ILE A 581 -9.23 14.00 16.56
CA ILE A 581 -9.95 12.76 16.22
C ILE A 581 -9.09 11.88 15.30
N ILE A 582 -8.39 12.48 14.32
CA ILE A 582 -7.51 11.73 13.41
C ILE A 582 -6.27 11.22 14.16
N ILE A 583 -5.66 12.01 15.03
CA ILE A 583 -4.55 11.59 15.91
C ILE A 583 -4.98 10.41 16.78
N TYR A 584 -6.16 10.48 17.40
CA TYR A 584 -6.72 9.38 18.17
C TYR A 584 -6.93 8.13 17.30
N ALA A 585 -7.58 8.28 16.14
CA ALA A 585 -7.84 7.17 15.23
C ALA A 585 -6.53 6.51 14.76
N ALA A 586 -5.51 7.29 14.44
CA ALA A 586 -4.18 6.81 14.08
C ALA A 586 -3.47 6.15 15.28
N GLY A 587 -3.58 6.72 16.47
CA GLY A 587 -2.98 6.15 17.69
C GLY A 587 -3.61 4.83 18.12
N ARG A 588 -4.83 4.54 17.66
CA ARG A 588 -5.58 3.31 17.94
C ARG A 588 -5.55 2.30 16.80
N SER A 589 -5.31 2.72 15.56
CA SER A 589 -5.41 1.83 14.41
C SER A 589 -4.48 0.62 14.52
N ARG A 590 -4.94 -0.52 13.99
CA ARG A 590 -4.19 -1.78 14.08
C ARG A 590 -3.04 -1.80 13.06
N PRO A 591 -1.82 -2.20 13.43
CA PRO A 591 -0.67 -2.18 12.51
C PRO A 591 -0.86 -2.98 11.22
N GLU A 592 -1.61 -4.10 11.25
CA GLU A 592 -1.89 -4.92 10.07
C GLU A 592 -2.73 -4.16 9.03
N THR A 593 -3.58 -3.24 9.48
CA THR A 593 -4.38 -2.40 8.59
C THR A 593 -3.50 -1.40 7.85
N HIS A 594 -2.48 -0.86 8.51
CA HIS A 594 -1.49 0.00 7.89
C HIS A 594 -0.61 -0.75 6.88
N ALA A 595 -0.12 -1.94 7.25
CA ALA A 595 0.67 -2.79 6.34
C ALA A 595 -0.10 -3.11 5.05
N THR A 596 -1.42 -3.31 5.15
CA THR A 596 -2.30 -3.56 4.00
C THR A 596 -2.40 -2.34 3.08
N GLN A 597 -2.44 -1.13 3.66
CA GLN A 597 -2.58 0.12 2.89
C GLN A 597 -1.29 0.58 2.21
N LEU A 598 -0.12 0.10 2.64
CA LEU A 598 1.15 0.34 1.94
C LEU A 598 1.06 -0.03 0.46
N ALA A 599 0.39 -1.13 0.15
CA ALA A 599 0.19 -1.60 -1.23
C ALA A 599 -0.80 -0.77 -2.05
N ARG A 600 -1.68 0.01 -1.41
CA ARG A 600 -2.87 0.61 -2.04
C ARG A 600 -2.80 2.11 -2.27
N GLY A 601 -1.63 2.73 -2.09
CA GLY A 601 -1.48 4.18 -2.24
C GLY A 601 -0.86 4.89 -1.04
N ARG A 602 -0.68 4.15 0.07
CA ARG A 602 -0.42 4.64 1.43
C ARG A 602 -1.50 5.62 1.89
N GLU A 603 -2.22 5.24 2.94
CA GLU A 603 -3.24 6.11 3.52
C GLU A 603 -2.58 7.16 4.44
N PHE A 604 -3.06 8.41 4.39
CA PHE A 604 -2.54 9.50 5.24
C PHE A 604 -2.54 9.14 6.74
N LEU A 605 -3.54 8.38 7.20
CA LEU A 605 -3.59 7.87 8.58
C LEU A 605 -2.39 6.98 8.94
N THR A 606 -1.80 6.27 7.97
CA THR A 606 -0.59 5.44 8.19
C THR A 606 0.64 6.31 8.44
N PHE A 607 0.71 7.45 7.75
CA PHE A 607 1.75 8.43 7.97
C PHE A 607 1.63 9.04 9.38
N ILE A 608 0.43 9.46 9.79
CA ILE A 608 0.20 9.96 11.15
C ILE A 608 0.51 8.88 12.20
N TRP A 609 0.11 7.63 11.99
CA TRP A 609 0.40 6.54 12.93
C TRP A 609 1.90 6.34 13.17
N LEU A 610 2.70 6.26 12.11
CA LEU A 610 4.15 6.07 12.25
C LEU A 610 4.83 7.33 12.81
N LEU A 611 4.34 8.52 12.46
CA LEU A 611 4.79 9.79 13.06
C LEU A 611 4.55 9.84 14.58
N LEU A 612 3.38 9.38 15.04
CA LEU A 612 3.07 9.28 16.47
C LEU A 612 4.03 8.30 17.16
N ALA A 613 4.34 7.17 16.53
CA ALA A 613 5.28 6.19 17.08
C ALA A 613 6.68 6.79 17.32
N HIS A 614 7.19 7.61 16.38
CA HIS A 614 8.46 8.35 16.55
C HIS A 614 8.43 9.33 17.73
N LYS A 615 7.26 9.85 18.07
CA LYS A 615 7.03 10.73 19.23
C LYS A 615 6.66 9.96 20.51
N ASN A 616 6.78 8.63 20.51
CA ASN A 616 6.35 7.72 21.58
C ASN A 616 4.85 7.81 21.93
N LEU A 617 4.01 8.23 20.99
CA LEU A 617 2.56 8.33 21.18
C LEU A 617 1.81 7.20 20.46
N GLY A 618 0.70 6.75 21.05
CA GLY A 618 -0.19 5.73 20.47
C GLY A 618 -0.18 4.39 21.23
N SER A 619 -1.02 3.44 20.80
CA SER A 619 -1.17 2.15 21.47
C SER A 619 0.04 1.24 21.35
N SER A 620 0.92 1.49 20.36
CA SER A 620 2.14 0.74 20.15
C SER A 620 3.34 1.29 20.93
N THR A 621 3.15 2.32 21.77
CA THR A 621 4.23 3.02 22.48
C THR A 621 3.89 3.24 23.97
N SER A 622 4.78 3.92 24.69
CA SER A 622 4.68 4.15 26.14
C SER A 622 3.50 5.03 26.58
N PHE A 623 2.99 5.89 25.69
CA PHE A 623 1.94 6.86 26.01
C PHE A 623 0.72 6.64 25.10
N PRO A 624 -0.25 5.81 25.52
CA PRO A 624 -1.47 5.62 24.74
C PRO A 624 -2.27 6.92 24.68
N ILE A 625 -2.88 7.17 23.51
CA ILE A 625 -3.83 8.27 23.33
C ILE A 625 -5.24 7.73 23.58
N GLU A 626 -5.85 8.23 24.65
CA GLU A 626 -7.27 8.02 24.94
C GLU A 626 -8.09 9.15 24.31
N LEU A 627 -9.32 8.84 23.89
CA LEU A 627 -10.18 9.88 23.30
C LEU A 627 -10.58 10.89 24.36
N ILE A 628 -10.85 10.44 25.59
CA ILE A 628 -11.45 11.25 26.65
C ILE A 628 -10.74 10.98 27.98
N SER A 629 -10.46 12.04 28.76
CA SER A 629 -9.97 11.92 30.13
C SER A 629 -11.02 11.30 31.07
N PRO A 630 -10.62 10.39 31.98
CA PRO A 630 -11.54 9.87 32.99
C PRO A 630 -11.91 10.96 34.01
N PRO A 631 -13.10 10.88 34.64
CA PRO A 631 -13.52 11.82 35.68
C PRO A 631 -12.52 11.84 36.86
N PRO A 632 -12.41 12.96 37.60
CA PRO A 632 -11.46 13.13 38.70
C PRO A 632 -11.60 12.10 39.85
N ASN A 633 -12.74 11.41 39.92
CA ASN A 633 -13.02 10.41 40.96
C ASN A 633 -12.54 8.99 40.60
N PHE A 634 -12.00 8.76 39.39
CA PHE A 634 -11.36 7.50 39.05
C PHE A 634 -9.92 7.50 39.60
N GLY A 635 -9.61 6.52 40.44
CA GLY A 635 -8.42 6.49 41.31
C GLY A 635 -7.07 6.64 40.59
N PRO A 636 -5.99 6.88 41.36
CA PRO A 636 -4.68 7.23 40.82
C PRO A 636 -4.00 5.95 40.33
N TYR A 637 -4.28 5.53 39.10
CA TYR A 637 -3.43 4.56 38.44
C TYR A 637 -2.32 5.29 37.69
N SER A 638 -1.10 4.97 38.11
CA SER A 638 0.22 5.46 37.76
C SER A 638 0.63 5.28 36.28
N ASP A 639 -0.32 5.13 35.36
CA ASP A 639 -0.03 5.05 33.92
C ASP A 639 -0.14 6.45 33.32
N VAL A 640 0.97 6.98 32.79
CA VAL A 640 0.98 8.25 32.05
C VAL A 640 0.19 8.05 30.76
N ARG A 641 -0.95 8.75 30.61
CA ARG A 641 -1.83 8.67 29.43
C ARG A 641 -2.06 10.05 28.83
N SER A 642 -1.95 10.14 27.52
CA SER A 642 -2.31 11.33 26.76
C SER A 642 -3.80 11.28 26.38
N TYR A 643 -4.46 12.43 26.34
CA TYR A 643 -5.87 12.53 26.00
C TYR A 643 -6.09 13.44 24.81
N ALA A 644 -6.88 12.97 23.83
CA ALA A 644 -7.33 13.82 22.73
C ALA A 644 -8.31 14.88 23.24
N PHE A 645 -9.18 14.57 24.20
CA PHE A 645 -10.05 15.56 24.80
C PHE A 645 -10.00 15.46 26.33
N ASP A 646 -9.74 16.59 27.00
CA ASP A 646 -9.88 16.69 28.46
C ASP A 646 -11.17 17.43 28.79
N PHE A 647 -12.12 16.73 29.43
CA PHE A 647 -13.41 17.27 29.83
C PHE A 647 -13.58 17.38 31.35
N ARG A 648 -12.48 17.28 32.12
CA ARG A 648 -12.53 17.52 33.56
C ARG A 648 -12.94 18.98 33.78
N GLN A 649 -14.12 19.19 34.36
CA GLN A 649 -14.55 20.50 34.83
C GLN A 649 -13.64 20.87 36.01
N ASN A 650 -13.07 22.08 35.98
CA ASN A 650 -12.43 22.68 37.16
C ASN A 650 -13.46 22.89 38.27
#